data_AF-A0A5E4FRC9-F1
#
_entry.id   AF-A0A5E4FRC9-F1
#
_cell.length_a   1.000
_cell.length_b   1.000
_cell.length_c   1.000
_cell.angle_alpha   90.00
_cell.angle_beta   90.00
_cell.angle_gamma   90.00
#
_symmetry.space_group_name_H-M   'P 1'
#
loop_
_entity.id
_entity.type
_entity.pdbx_description
1 polymer ?
#
loop_
_entity_poly.entity_id
_entity_poly.type
_entity_poly.pdbx_seq_one_letter_code
_entity_poly.pdbx_strand_id
1 'polypeptide(L)'
;ITATVPAISFNWSKIEKLNLNHANFEKMCQLRWLRVGHSKFSERSTVMDSLDLPNSLSYLHWHEYPLKSLPSKFSPVNLVELHLPSSQVGAQLWTEEQNLINLKVISLCCSFHLTEVPNLSRSLKIERIDLGCCLSLVEIPSYFQDLDNLTYLGLGQCINIKTLPEMPRNVKFLDLSDTSIKELPSSVWSHKKISDFNISYCRDLEKLPSSSCNLNVSGTFSLHGCQSLCEFSELPRYTRVLDLSETAIKVLPSSIECLFGLTEINLSSCKSLVSLPTNICKLKSLERLNLSFCSKFQYFPEVLEPMEHLKLLILSCTSIKELPSSIGNLIRLQGLDLHECKKLEVVPNVIYNLSTLNFLNFDGCSKLKKLPPVSVDSVGLLSLEDLYLRKCSILEIPDGLVCLTSLRGLNMRETKIKSIPASIKQAAQLSRLRLIDCKSVESLPELPPFLQRLEAQGCTSLKTVSSSSSTALAQRWDEYIFFPGRHEIHNFSSCPKLDQNSRSNIMANAQLSIMRMATASSKYKEEQIELASHYFEDLDDSYNDTDSDDKFDREDMIQEYFGRSSVFITCSGYEIPNWFSHQSEGSSIKIELRPDWFSTDFLGFALSLVIALNTEDAKCEMEFGCRYNFKTSNGESNEINHSLYNPCSHGSTLEDSHEVLVWWYDIFEVAEGAQRPTAFYKLVTEASFEFYYIQEFNSEEDEVFEEFCSDYKVEKCGICPLYARDVEIIKQRICSSSG
;
A
#
# COMPACT_ATOMS: atom_id res chain seq x y z
N ILE A 1 61.65 4.71 -0.16
CA ILE A 1 60.63 3.81 -0.77
C ILE A 1 59.47 4.60 -1.41
N THR A 2 59.25 5.89 -1.11
CA THR A 2 58.04 6.63 -1.52
C THR A 2 58.07 7.36 -2.86
N ALA A 3 59.22 7.51 -3.53
CA ALA A 3 59.31 8.31 -4.76
C ALA A 3 58.72 7.64 -6.02
N THR A 4 58.41 6.34 -5.99
CA THR A 4 57.94 5.58 -7.17
C THR A 4 56.44 5.28 -7.17
N VAL A 5 55.68 5.66 -6.13
CA VAL A 5 54.26 5.29 -6.00
C VAL A 5 53.40 6.23 -6.86
N PRO A 6 52.71 5.73 -7.92
CA PRO A 6 51.93 6.57 -8.82
C PRO A 6 50.48 6.79 -8.36
N ALA A 7 49.96 5.92 -7.49
CA ALA A 7 48.57 5.95 -7.03
C ALA A 7 48.43 5.52 -5.57
N ILE A 8 47.55 6.19 -4.82
CA ILE A 8 47.21 5.87 -3.43
C ILE A 8 45.69 5.91 -3.25
N SER A 9 45.13 4.85 -2.67
CA SER A 9 43.72 4.80 -2.23
C SER A 9 43.62 4.29 -0.80
N PHE A 10 42.87 4.99 0.04
CA PHE A 10 42.50 4.48 1.36
C PHE A 10 41.21 5.13 1.86
N ASN A 11 40.59 4.55 2.89
CA ASN A 11 39.45 5.16 3.59
C ASN A 11 39.92 5.82 4.88
N TRP A 12 39.39 7.01 5.17
CA TRP A 12 39.77 7.78 6.35
C TRP A 12 39.52 7.01 7.65
N SER A 13 38.42 6.25 7.72
CA SER A 13 38.07 5.38 8.87
C SER A 13 39.15 4.35 9.26
N LYS A 14 40.04 3.97 8.33
CA LYS A 14 41.15 3.04 8.64
C LYS A 14 42.35 3.74 9.29
N ILE A 15 42.39 5.06 9.23
CA ILE A 15 43.51 5.92 9.65
C ILE A 15 43.09 6.86 10.79
N GLU A 16 41.79 7.07 11.02
CA GLU A 16 41.23 7.96 12.06
C GLU A 16 41.80 7.71 13.46
N LYS A 17 42.17 6.46 13.78
CA LYS A 17 42.86 6.08 15.04
C LYS A 17 44.24 6.73 15.22
N LEU A 18 44.80 7.36 14.18
CA LEU A 18 46.17 7.88 14.16
C LEU A 18 46.27 9.37 14.51
N ASN A 19 45.17 10.10 14.77
CA ASN A 19 45.16 11.53 15.14
C ASN A 19 46.17 12.36 14.32
N LEU A 20 46.06 12.30 12.99
CA LEU A 20 47.00 12.96 12.09
C LEU A 20 46.71 14.46 12.00
N ASN A 21 47.44 15.27 12.78
CA ASN A 21 47.38 16.73 12.68
C ASN A 21 48.03 17.26 11.37
N HIS A 22 48.90 16.46 10.74
CA HIS A 22 49.59 16.80 9.50
C HIS A 22 49.70 15.58 8.57
N ALA A 23 49.49 15.79 7.27
CA ALA A 23 49.80 14.80 6.24
C ALA A 23 50.72 15.42 5.17
N ASN A 24 51.83 14.74 4.87
CA ASN A 24 52.80 15.21 3.89
C ASN A 24 52.95 14.22 2.73
N PHE A 25 52.44 14.61 1.57
CA PHE A 25 52.61 13.89 0.31
C PHE A 25 53.59 14.60 -0.64
N GLU A 26 54.19 15.74 -0.26
CA GLU A 26 55.03 16.60 -1.10
C GLU A 26 56.19 15.83 -1.74
N LYS A 27 56.83 14.92 -0.99
CA LYS A 27 57.97 14.12 -1.46
C LYS A 27 57.59 12.98 -2.42
N MET A 28 56.29 12.73 -2.65
CA MET A 28 55.79 11.69 -3.54
C MET A 28 55.62 12.22 -4.97
N CYS A 29 56.72 12.68 -5.58
CA CYS A 29 56.73 13.42 -6.85
C CYS A 29 56.24 12.63 -8.09
N GLN A 30 56.00 11.32 -7.98
CA GLN A 30 55.38 10.50 -9.03
C GLN A 30 53.89 10.24 -8.79
N LEU A 31 53.34 10.67 -7.65
CA LEU A 31 51.94 10.44 -7.31
C LEU A 31 51.03 11.25 -8.25
N ARG A 32 50.22 10.53 -9.03
CA ARG A 32 49.25 11.10 -9.97
C ARG A 32 47.82 10.95 -9.49
N TRP A 33 47.54 9.92 -8.70
CA TRP A 33 46.19 9.57 -8.28
C TRP A 33 46.12 9.42 -6.76
N LEU A 34 45.29 10.24 -6.12
CA LEU A 34 45.04 10.18 -4.68
C LEU A 34 43.55 10.11 -4.41
N ARG A 35 43.10 9.06 -3.72
CA ARG A 35 41.73 8.90 -3.25
C ARG A 35 41.68 8.63 -1.76
N VAL A 36 40.97 9.49 -1.04
CA VAL A 36 40.64 9.36 0.37
C VAL A 36 39.12 9.20 0.50
N GLY A 37 38.68 8.00 0.85
CA GLY A 37 37.27 7.64 1.00
C GLY A 37 36.71 7.91 2.40
N HIS A 38 35.40 7.76 2.51
CA HIS A 38 34.54 8.08 3.66
C HIS A 38 34.98 7.50 5.03
N SER A 39 34.62 8.21 6.11
CA SER A 39 34.74 7.77 7.51
C SER A 39 33.43 7.04 7.92
N LYS A 40 33.45 5.73 8.21
CA LYS A 40 32.20 5.00 8.55
C LYS A 40 31.53 5.49 9.85
N PHE A 41 32.21 6.35 10.61
CA PHE A 41 31.79 6.92 11.87
C PHE A 41 32.47 8.28 11.99
N SER A 42 31.74 9.39 12.07
CA SER A 42 32.19 10.49 12.94
C SER A 42 31.11 11.55 13.14
N GLU A 43 30.56 11.59 14.35
CA GLU A 43 30.05 12.81 15.01
C GLU A 43 31.19 13.74 15.47
N ARG A 44 32.43 13.50 15.02
CA ARG A 44 33.63 14.26 15.40
C ARG A 44 34.35 14.76 14.15
N SER A 45 34.39 16.08 13.95
CA SER A 45 35.24 16.67 12.92
C SER A 45 36.72 16.33 13.21
N THR A 46 37.35 15.54 12.35
CA THR A 46 38.80 15.37 12.40
C THR A 46 39.47 16.69 12.04
N VAL A 47 40.17 17.29 13.01
CA VAL A 47 40.94 18.52 12.83
C VAL A 47 42.30 18.15 12.22
N MET A 48 42.48 18.39 10.92
CA MET A 48 43.79 18.38 10.26
C MET A 48 44.23 19.83 10.06
N ASP A 49 45.36 20.22 10.64
CA ASP A 49 45.83 21.61 10.64
C ASP A 49 46.60 21.97 9.37
N SER A 50 47.28 20.99 8.76
CA SER A 50 48.10 21.22 7.57
C SER A 50 48.22 19.97 6.70
N LEU A 51 48.25 20.20 5.39
CA LEU A 51 48.38 19.18 4.35
C LEU A 51 49.35 19.68 3.28
N ASP A 52 50.28 18.83 2.86
CA ASP A 52 51.14 19.10 1.70
C ASP A 52 50.84 18.09 0.59
N LEU A 53 50.50 18.59 -0.61
CA LEU A 53 50.17 17.78 -1.79
C LEU A 53 51.26 17.90 -2.87
N PRO A 54 51.60 16.83 -3.61
CA PRO A 54 52.60 16.90 -4.67
C PRO A 54 51.99 17.46 -5.95
N ASN A 55 52.69 18.40 -6.59
CA ASN A 55 52.28 19.05 -7.84
C ASN A 55 52.12 18.08 -9.03
N SER A 56 52.51 16.82 -8.86
CA SER A 56 52.34 15.76 -9.85
C SER A 56 50.89 15.28 -10.00
N LEU A 57 50.01 15.55 -9.02
CA LEU A 57 48.65 15.02 -9.00
C LEU A 57 47.84 15.42 -10.25
N SER A 58 47.19 14.42 -10.84
CA SER A 58 46.21 14.58 -11.91
C SER A 58 44.80 14.18 -11.49
N TYR A 59 44.66 13.37 -10.44
CA TYR A 59 43.37 12.98 -9.85
C TYR A 59 43.45 13.14 -8.34
N LEU A 60 42.52 13.90 -7.78
CA LEU A 60 42.35 14.06 -6.34
C LEU A 60 40.89 13.82 -5.98
N HIS A 61 40.64 12.80 -5.16
CA HIS A 61 39.36 12.57 -4.51
C HIS A 61 39.57 12.57 -3.01
N TRP A 62 38.83 13.40 -2.27
CA TRP A 62 38.91 13.45 -0.82
C TRP A 62 37.56 13.79 -0.21
N HIS A 63 36.87 12.76 0.31
CA HIS A 63 35.61 12.95 1.02
C HIS A 63 35.85 13.62 2.37
N GLU A 64 35.00 14.58 2.76
CA GLU A 64 35.17 15.36 4.00
C GLU A 64 36.53 16.06 4.08
N TYR A 65 37.00 16.62 2.95
CA TYR A 65 38.28 17.32 2.93
C TYR A 65 38.33 18.41 4.01
N PRO A 66 39.33 18.38 4.92
CA PRO A 66 39.26 19.08 6.21
C PRO A 66 39.65 20.55 6.15
N LEU A 67 40.36 20.98 5.10
CA LEU A 67 40.84 22.36 4.98
C LEU A 67 39.87 23.23 4.18
N LYS A 68 39.87 24.54 4.47
CA LYS A 68 39.03 25.53 3.78
C LYS A 68 39.47 25.85 2.35
N SER A 69 40.70 25.48 2.00
CA SER A 69 41.30 25.67 0.68
C SER A 69 42.33 24.57 0.41
N LEU A 70 42.76 24.44 -0.85
CA LEU A 70 43.92 23.63 -1.19
C LEU A 70 45.21 24.25 -0.62
N PRO A 71 46.24 23.46 -0.32
CA PRO A 71 47.48 23.98 0.24
C PRO A 71 48.11 25.04 -0.66
N SER A 72 48.55 26.16 -0.10
CA SER A 72 49.06 27.30 -0.88
C SER A 72 50.30 26.98 -1.74
N LYS A 73 51.09 25.98 -1.35
CA LYS A 73 52.25 25.50 -2.13
C LYS A 73 51.88 24.55 -3.27
N PHE A 74 50.66 24.01 -3.26
CA PHE A 74 50.21 23.05 -4.25
C PHE A 74 49.79 23.78 -5.53
N SER A 75 50.39 23.39 -6.66
CA SER A 75 50.02 23.87 -7.98
C SER A 75 49.07 22.88 -8.66
N PRO A 76 47.77 23.21 -8.79
CA PRO A 76 46.76 22.31 -9.36
C PRO A 76 46.80 22.21 -10.90
N VAL A 77 47.80 22.77 -11.59
CA VAL A 77 47.86 22.86 -13.07
C VAL A 77 47.82 21.48 -13.77
N ASN A 78 48.28 20.42 -13.09
CA ASN A 78 48.26 19.05 -13.61
C ASN A 78 46.95 18.31 -13.32
N LEU A 79 46.03 18.87 -12.51
CA LEU A 79 44.76 18.24 -12.19
C LEU A 79 43.89 18.10 -13.43
N VAL A 80 43.37 16.88 -13.60
CA VAL A 80 42.36 16.48 -14.59
C VAL A 80 41.02 16.31 -13.90
N GLU A 81 41.01 15.72 -12.69
CA GLU A 81 39.80 15.57 -11.88
C GLU A 81 40.05 15.96 -10.43
N LEU A 82 39.10 16.73 -9.89
CA LEU A 82 39.08 17.17 -8.50
C LEU A 82 37.72 16.85 -7.88
N HIS A 83 37.68 16.00 -6.87
CA HIS A 83 36.48 15.60 -6.15
C HIS A 83 36.68 15.84 -4.66
N LEU A 84 36.03 16.87 -4.11
CA LEU A 84 36.07 17.20 -2.68
C LEU A 84 34.64 17.22 -2.11
N PRO A 85 33.91 16.08 -2.16
CA PRO A 85 32.55 16.02 -1.65
C PRO A 85 32.52 16.20 -0.12
N SER A 86 31.45 16.84 0.38
CA SER A 86 31.20 17.07 1.81
C SER A 86 32.34 17.82 2.51
N SER A 87 33.05 18.69 1.78
CA SER A 87 34.27 19.32 2.27
C SER A 87 34.04 20.64 2.99
N GLN A 88 35.05 21.07 3.75
CA GLN A 88 35.07 22.35 4.47
C GLN A 88 35.48 23.54 3.59
N VAL A 89 35.58 23.35 2.28
CA VAL A 89 36.06 24.39 1.35
C VAL A 89 35.12 25.59 1.35
N GLY A 90 35.71 26.78 1.33
CA GLY A 90 35.01 28.06 1.33
C GLY A 90 35.15 28.83 0.01
N ALA A 91 34.95 30.15 0.07
CA ALA A 91 34.97 31.06 -1.08
C ALA A 91 36.22 30.97 -1.98
N GLN A 92 37.39 30.67 -1.41
CA GLN A 92 38.66 30.60 -2.15
C GLN A 92 39.28 29.20 -2.06
N LEU A 93 38.99 28.35 -3.04
CA LEU A 93 39.58 27.02 -3.11
C LEU A 93 41.11 27.07 -3.35
N TRP A 94 41.61 28.11 -4.04
CA TRP A 94 43.04 28.38 -4.26
C TRP A 94 43.31 29.89 -4.27
N THR A 95 44.51 30.31 -3.87
CA THR A 95 44.88 31.69 -3.53
C THR A 95 45.29 32.59 -4.71
N GLU A 96 45.53 32.03 -5.90
CA GLU A 96 45.96 32.77 -7.10
C GLU A 96 45.15 32.31 -8.33
N GLU A 97 45.12 33.12 -9.40
CA GLU A 97 44.55 32.70 -10.68
C GLU A 97 45.29 31.48 -11.25
N GLN A 98 44.74 30.29 -11.02
CA GLN A 98 45.31 29.05 -11.52
C GLN A 98 44.95 28.82 -12.99
N ASN A 99 45.94 28.44 -13.80
CA ASN A 99 45.72 28.09 -15.19
C ASN A 99 45.43 26.59 -15.35
N LEU A 100 44.20 26.18 -15.02
CA LEU A 100 43.76 24.78 -14.95
C LEU A 100 43.38 24.19 -16.31
N ILE A 101 44.29 24.29 -17.29
CA ILE A 101 44.05 23.92 -18.70
C ILE A 101 43.75 22.42 -18.93
N ASN A 102 44.00 21.57 -17.93
CA ASN A 102 43.82 20.13 -18.01
C ASN A 102 42.57 19.63 -17.27
N LEU A 103 41.92 20.49 -16.47
CA LEU A 103 40.81 20.09 -15.62
C LEU A 103 39.58 19.77 -16.49
N LYS A 104 39.04 18.57 -16.27
CA LYS A 104 37.84 18.03 -16.92
C LYS A 104 36.67 17.88 -15.95
N VAL A 105 36.95 17.55 -14.69
CA VAL A 105 35.91 17.29 -13.70
C VAL A 105 36.22 18.06 -12.43
N ILE A 106 35.22 18.77 -11.92
CA ILE A 106 35.22 19.30 -10.56
C ILE A 106 33.92 18.91 -9.86
N SER A 107 34.05 18.31 -8.69
CA SER A 107 32.92 18.00 -7.80
C SER A 107 33.24 18.55 -6.41
N LEU A 108 32.40 19.47 -5.95
CA LEU A 108 32.42 20.06 -4.61
C LEU A 108 31.06 19.83 -3.92
N CYS A 109 30.33 18.77 -4.30
CA CYS A 109 28.98 18.54 -3.79
C CYS A 109 28.96 18.44 -2.26
N CYS A 110 27.88 18.88 -1.62
CA CYS A 110 27.71 18.95 -0.16
C CYS A 110 28.76 19.83 0.55
N SER A 111 29.45 20.74 -0.15
CA SER A 111 30.34 21.70 0.50
C SER A 111 29.54 22.85 1.08
N PHE A 112 29.00 22.66 2.29
CA PHE A 112 28.04 23.58 2.92
C PHE A 112 28.57 25.01 3.14
N HIS A 113 29.88 25.21 3.14
CA HIS A 113 30.53 26.51 3.32
C HIS A 113 30.96 27.21 2.02
N LEU A 114 30.73 26.58 0.87
CA LEU A 114 31.07 27.14 -0.43
C LEU A 114 30.11 28.30 -0.77
N THR A 115 30.61 29.53 -0.74
CA THR A 115 29.81 30.73 -1.05
C THR A 115 29.96 31.20 -2.50
N GLU A 116 31.06 30.86 -3.15
CA GLU A 116 31.42 31.27 -4.51
C GLU A 116 32.02 30.09 -5.27
N VAL A 117 31.75 30.00 -6.56
CA VAL A 117 32.37 28.99 -7.43
C VAL A 117 33.84 29.36 -7.67
N PRO A 118 34.79 28.41 -7.58
CA PRO A 118 36.18 28.67 -7.98
C PRO A 118 36.25 29.23 -9.41
N ASN A 119 37.19 30.13 -9.69
CA ASN A 119 37.32 30.67 -11.05
C ASN A 119 37.79 29.59 -12.04
N LEU A 120 36.89 29.15 -12.92
CA LEU A 120 37.11 28.11 -13.93
C LEU A 120 37.18 28.67 -15.36
N SER A 121 37.24 29.99 -15.54
CA SER A 121 37.21 30.65 -16.86
C SER A 121 38.31 30.19 -17.83
N ARG A 122 39.47 29.75 -17.32
CA ARG A 122 40.58 29.20 -18.13
C ARG A 122 40.55 27.68 -18.29
N SER A 123 39.61 26.99 -17.65
CA SER A 123 39.47 25.53 -17.66
C SER A 123 38.67 25.05 -18.88
N LEU A 124 39.13 25.38 -20.08
CA LEU A 124 38.36 25.16 -21.32
C LEU A 124 38.07 23.68 -21.65
N LYS A 125 38.73 22.73 -20.99
CA LYS A 125 38.48 21.28 -21.14
C LYS A 125 37.43 20.74 -20.15
N ILE A 126 36.81 21.59 -19.34
CA ILE A 126 35.87 21.14 -18.31
C ILE A 126 34.62 20.52 -18.94
N GLU A 127 34.31 19.30 -18.52
CA GLU A 127 33.23 18.45 -19.02
C GLU A 127 32.13 18.26 -17.97
N ARG A 128 32.47 18.30 -16.68
CA ARG A 128 31.57 18.10 -15.54
C ARG A 128 31.86 19.06 -14.39
N ILE A 129 30.82 19.78 -13.95
CA ILE A 129 30.81 20.59 -12.73
C ILE A 129 29.67 20.09 -11.84
N ASP A 130 29.99 19.69 -10.62
CA ASP A 130 29.03 19.18 -9.66
C ASP A 130 29.14 19.96 -8.34
N LEU A 131 28.13 20.79 -8.07
CA LEU A 131 28.02 21.66 -6.91
C LEU A 131 26.74 21.35 -6.10
N GLY A 132 26.14 20.17 -6.29
CA GLY A 132 24.91 19.81 -5.58
C GLY A 132 25.04 19.95 -4.06
N CYS A 133 23.96 20.31 -3.37
CA CYS A 133 23.90 20.51 -1.92
C CYS A 133 24.87 21.58 -1.37
N CYS A 134 25.34 22.52 -2.19
CA CYS A 134 26.11 23.67 -1.73
C CYS A 134 25.18 24.76 -1.20
N LEU A 135 24.68 24.57 0.03
CA LEU A 135 23.63 25.40 0.63
C LEU A 135 24.00 26.90 0.74
N SER A 136 25.28 27.25 0.82
CA SER A 136 25.74 28.65 0.92
C SER A 136 26.01 29.33 -0.43
N LEU A 137 25.90 28.61 -1.55
CA LEU A 137 26.23 29.13 -2.87
C LEU A 137 25.12 30.07 -3.36
N VAL A 138 25.49 31.31 -3.70
CA VAL A 138 24.51 32.37 -4.02
C VAL A 138 24.37 32.67 -5.51
N GLU A 139 25.41 32.42 -6.31
CA GLU A 139 25.42 32.76 -7.72
C GLU A 139 26.27 31.80 -8.55
N ILE A 140 25.91 31.68 -9.84
CA ILE A 140 26.72 31.01 -10.86
C ILE A 140 27.31 32.08 -11.77
N PRO A 141 28.65 32.14 -11.94
CA PRO A 141 29.29 33.14 -12.78
C PRO A 141 28.85 33.09 -14.24
N SER A 142 28.70 34.25 -14.87
CA SER A 142 28.24 34.37 -16.26
C SER A 142 29.14 33.71 -17.31
N TYR A 143 30.45 33.57 -17.03
CA TYR A 143 31.40 32.91 -17.93
C TYR A 143 31.07 31.42 -18.15
N PHE A 144 30.17 30.82 -17.37
CA PHE A 144 29.72 29.45 -17.59
C PHE A 144 29.16 29.26 -19.00
N GLN A 145 28.56 30.29 -19.59
CA GLN A 145 28.08 30.26 -20.98
C GLN A 145 29.18 29.94 -22.00
N ASP A 146 30.45 30.26 -21.68
CA ASP A 146 31.61 30.10 -22.56
C ASP A 146 32.30 28.73 -22.38
N LEU A 147 31.82 27.89 -21.46
CA LEU A 147 32.36 26.56 -21.20
C LEU A 147 31.81 25.54 -22.20
N ASP A 148 32.26 25.64 -23.46
CA ASP A 148 31.75 24.83 -24.58
C ASP A 148 31.90 23.32 -24.38
N ASN A 149 32.84 22.81 -23.57
CA ASN A 149 32.98 21.37 -23.33
C ASN A 149 32.08 20.84 -22.20
N LEU A 150 31.39 21.72 -21.46
CA LEU A 150 30.59 21.33 -20.31
C LEU A 150 29.36 20.53 -20.76
N THR A 151 29.23 19.30 -20.25
CA THR A 151 28.12 18.38 -20.55
C THR A 151 27.25 18.08 -19.33
N TYR A 152 27.80 18.26 -18.12
CA TYR A 152 27.10 18.02 -16.85
C TYR A 152 27.25 19.23 -15.93
N LEU A 153 26.12 19.76 -15.47
CA LEU A 153 26.04 20.79 -14.44
C LEU A 153 25.06 20.37 -13.35
N GLY A 154 25.57 20.05 -12.17
CA GLY A 154 24.75 19.70 -10.99
C GLY A 154 24.69 20.87 -10.01
N LEU A 155 23.50 21.41 -9.77
CA LEU A 155 23.21 22.50 -8.84
C LEU A 155 22.05 22.15 -7.89
N GLY A 156 21.62 20.89 -7.84
CA GLY A 156 20.53 20.45 -6.98
C GLY A 156 20.76 20.84 -5.51
N GLN A 157 19.72 21.18 -4.77
CA GLN A 157 19.77 21.65 -3.37
C GLN A 157 20.67 22.89 -3.14
N CYS A 158 20.96 23.69 -4.16
CA CYS A 158 21.61 24.99 -3.98
C CYS A 158 20.56 26.07 -3.70
N ILE A 159 19.97 26.02 -2.50
CA ILE A 159 18.79 26.80 -2.09
C ILE A 159 18.98 28.33 -2.12
N ASN A 160 20.21 28.84 -2.21
CA ASN A 160 20.48 30.27 -2.24
C ASN A 160 20.69 30.84 -3.67
N ILE A 161 20.72 29.98 -4.69
CA ILE A 161 20.79 30.41 -6.09
C ILE A 161 19.42 30.92 -6.52
N LYS A 162 19.34 32.20 -6.88
CA LYS A 162 18.09 32.89 -7.28
C LYS A 162 17.96 33.16 -8.77
N THR A 163 19.09 33.19 -9.47
CA THR A 163 19.18 33.44 -10.90
C THR A 163 20.24 32.55 -11.52
N LEU A 164 20.08 32.25 -12.81
CA LEU A 164 21.03 31.47 -13.58
C LEU A 164 21.52 32.30 -14.78
N PRO A 165 22.80 32.13 -15.18
CA PRO A 165 23.32 32.73 -16.41
C PRO A 165 22.79 32.00 -17.65
N GLU A 166 23.18 32.48 -18.84
CA GLU A 166 22.96 31.75 -20.09
C GLU A 166 23.69 30.39 -20.07
N MET A 167 23.04 29.35 -20.62
CA MET A 167 23.59 28.00 -20.58
C MET A 167 24.67 27.75 -21.64
N PRO A 168 25.75 27.01 -21.29
CA PRO A 168 26.73 26.56 -22.27
C PRO A 168 26.15 25.59 -23.30
N ARG A 169 26.69 25.61 -24.52
CA ARG A 169 26.10 25.01 -25.73
C ARG A 169 25.95 23.48 -25.73
N ASN A 170 26.72 22.78 -24.89
CA ASN A 170 26.86 21.32 -24.94
C ASN A 170 26.32 20.59 -23.71
N VAL A 171 25.63 21.31 -22.81
CA VAL A 171 25.04 20.71 -21.60
C VAL A 171 24.00 19.65 -21.99
N LYS A 172 24.11 18.48 -21.37
CA LYS A 172 23.21 17.33 -21.55
C LYS A 172 22.45 17.00 -20.27
N PHE A 173 23.14 17.12 -19.14
CA PHE A 173 22.61 16.93 -17.80
C PHE A 173 22.60 18.26 -17.06
N LEU A 174 21.43 18.66 -16.57
CA LEU A 174 21.26 19.86 -15.76
C LEU A 174 20.31 19.56 -14.59
N ASP A 175 20.84 19.63 -13.37
CA ASP A 175 20.05 19.49 -12.15
C ASP A 175 19.97 20.83 -11.43
N LEU A 176 18.76 21.35 -11.32
CA LEU A 176 18.38 22.58 -10.63
C LEU A 176 17.41 22.29 -9.47
N SER A 177 17.21 21.01 -9.11
CA SER A 177 16.22 20.66 -8.10
C SER A 177 16.47 21.39 -6.78
N ASP A 178 15.41 21.77 -6.07
CA ASP A 178 15.50 22.44 -4.77
C ASP A 178 16.43 23.68 -4.79
N THR A 179 16.36 24.47 -5.87
CA THR A 179 16.97 25.81 -5.94
C THR A 179 15.90 26.89 -5.78
N SER A 180 16.29 28.10 -5.36
CA SER A 180 15.38 29.25 -5.20
C SER A 180 15.29 30.13 -6.45
N ILE A 181 15.46 29.54 -7.64
CA ILE A 181 15.34 30.27 -8.90
C ILE A 181 13.90 30.75 -9.08
N LYS A 182 13.74 32.02 -9.49
CA LYS A 182 12.42 32.60 -9.75
C LYS A 182 11.93 32.39 -11.18
N GLU A 183 12.87 32.40 -12.12
CA GLU A 183 12.62 32.25 -13.54
C GLU A 183 13.73 31.38 -14.14
N LEU A 184 13.35 30.46 -15.02
CA LEU A 184 14.29 29.64 -15.78
C LEU A 184 14.82 30.44 -16.99
N PRO A 185 16.13 30.49 -17.29
CA PRO A 185 16.62 31.19 -18.47
C PRO A 185 16.11 30.62 -19.80
N SER A 186 15.89 31.50 -20.79
CA SER A 186 15.42 31.09 -22.12
C SER A 186 16.40 30.17 -22.86
N SER A 187 17.71 30.27 -22.58
CA SER A 187 18.70 29.32 -23.13
C SER A 187 18.53 27.90 -22.61
N VAL A 188 18.12 27.69 -21.35
CA VAL A 188 17.79 26.35 -20.85
C VAL A 188 16.61 25.81 -21.64
N TRP A 189 15.54 26.60 -21.74
CA TRP A 189 14.27 26.17 -22.34
C TRP A 189 14.35 25.86 -23.84
N SER A 190 15.23 26.57 -24.55
CA SER A 190 15.51 26.37 -25.97
C SER A 190 16.66 25.38 -26.25
N HIS A 191 17.20 24.71 -25.23
CA HIS A 191 18.39 23.86 -25.36
C HIS A 191 18.08 22.46 -25.91
N LYS A 192 18.55 22.17 -27.14
CA LYS A 192 18.29 20.89 -27.83
C LYS A 192 19.05 19.68 -27.29
N LYS A 193 20.14 19.89 -26.55
CA LYS A 193 21.00 18.80 -26.06
C LYS A 193 20.71 18.39 -24.63
N ILE A 194 19.95 19.18 -23.87
CA ILE A 194 19.54 18.82 -22.52
C ILE A 194 18.53 17.68 -22.66
N SER A 195 18.93 16.51 -22.19
CA SER A 195 18.11 15.28 -22.20
C SER A 195 17.78 14.82 -20.79
N ASP A 196 18.59 15.21 -19.81
CA ASP A 196 18.41 14.90 -18.40
C ASP A 196 18.30 16.22 -17.64
N PHE A 197 17.09 16.55 -17.20
CA PHE A 197 16.76 17.85 -16.65
C PHE A 197 15.90 17.69 -15.42
N ASN A 198 16.37 18.23 -14.30
CA ASN A 198 15.63 18.23 -13.06
C ASN A 198 15.47 19.66 -12.55
N ILE A 199 14.24 20.05 -12.24
CA ILE A 199 13.87 21.36 -11.67
C ILE A 199 12.79 21.17 -10.58
N SER A 200 12.65 19.95 -10.04
CA SER A 200 11.70 19.68 -8.97
C SER A 200 12.04 20.47 -7.70
N TYR A 201 11.05 20.70 -6.85
CA TYR A 201 11.16 21.44 -5.59
C TYR A 201 11.69 22.88 -5.70
N CYS A 202 11.71 23.49 -6.89
CA CYS A 202 12.01 24.92 -7.04
C CYS A 202 10.82 25.76 -6.55
N ARG A 203 10.69 25.91 -5.23
CA ARG A 203 9.49 26.48 -4.58
C ARG A 203 9.21 27.93 -4.99
N ASP A 204 10.27 28.68 -5.30
CA ASP A 204 10.19 30.08 -5.72
C ASP A 204 10.02 30.28 -7.23
N LEU A 205 9.97 29.20 -8.03
CA LEU A 205 9.82 29.28 -9.48
C LEU A 205 8.42 29.81 -9.83
N GLU A 206 8.35 31.06 -10.30
CA GLU A 206 7.09 31.73 -10.61
C GLU A 206 6.65 31.47 -12.04
N LYS A 207 7.61 31.37 -12.99
CA LYS A 207 7.34 31.28 -14.44
C LYS A 207 8.35 30.43 -15.19
N LEU A 208 7.85 29.76 -16.22
CA LEU A 208 8.66 29.17 -17.30
C LEU A 208 8.76 30.13 -18.49
N PRO A 209 9.82 30.06 -19.31
CA PRO A 209 9.96 30.89 -20.50
C PRO A 209 8.79 30.74 -21.48
N SER A 210 8.38 31.86 -22.07
CA SER A 210 7.33 31.90 -23.10
C SER A 210 7.80 31.53 -24.50
N SER A 211 9.12 31.39 -24.71
CA SER A 211 9.73 30.92 -25.95
C SER A 211 9.45 29.44 -26.20
N SER A 212 9.60 28.99 -27.45
CA SER A 212 9.35 27.58 -27.78
C SER A 212 10.27 26.61 -27.04
N CYS A 213 9.69 25.56 -26.45
CA CYS A 213 10.44 24.53 -25.73
C CYS A 213 11.13 23.58 -26.72
N ASN A 214 12.46 23.49 -26.64
CA ASN A 214 13.28 22.59 -27.47
C ASN A 214 14.03 21.54 -26.65
N LEU A 215 13.71 21.40 -25.35
CA LEU A 215 14.28 20.38 -24.47
C LEU A 215 14.03 18.98 -25.05
N ASN A 216 15.06 18.14 -25.03
CA ASN A 216 15.01 16.77 -25.54
C ASN A 216 14.84 15.75 -24.40
N VAL A 217 13.98 16.09 -23.43
CA VAL A 217 13.66 15.22 -22.29
C VAL A 217 12.71 14.13 -22.78
N SER A 218 13.23 12.91 -22.88
CA SER A 218 12.46 11.71 -23.24
C SER A 218 12.25 10.86 -21.99
N GLY A 219 11.01 10.80 -21.50
CA GLY A 219 10.70 10.14 -20.22
C GLY A 219 9.88 11.04 -19.32
N THR A 220 10.37 11.29 -18.11
CA THR A 220 9.70 12.12 -17.11
C THR A 220 10.17 13.57 -17.18
N PHE A 221 9.22 14.49 -17.32
CA PHE A 221 9.45 15.92 -17.07
C PHE A 221 8.69 16.31 -15.81
N SER A 222 9.41 16.63 -14.74
CA SER A 222 8.82 16.94 -13.42
C SER A 222 9.06 18.39 -13.03
N LEU A 223 7.97 19.07 -12.68
CA LEU A 223 7.91 20.35 -11.96
C LEU A 223 7.34 20.13 -10.55
N HIS A 224 7.42 18.89 -10.03
CA HIS A 224 6.92 18.54 -8.70
C HIS A 224 7.44 19.52 -7.66
N GLY A 225 6.58 20.00 -6.75
CA GLY A 225 6.98 20.90 -5.67
C GLY A 225 7.33 22.33 -6.09
N CYS A 226 7.12 22.72 -7.36
CA CYS A 226 7.24 24.12 -7.80
C CYS A 226 6.01 24.93 -7.36
N GLN A 227 5.91 25.21 -6.05
CA GLN A 227 4.71 25.73 -5.40
C GLN A 227 4.32 27.17 -5.80
N SER A 228 5.24 27.96 -6.37
CA SER A 228 4.94 29.31 -6.88
C SER A 228 4.50 29.32 -8.35
N LEU A 229 4.67 28.21 -9.07
CA LEU A 229 4.36 28.14 -10.49
C LEU A 229 2.84 28.11 -10.70
N CYS A 230 2.30 29.15 -11.32
CA CYS A 230 0.85 29.32 -11.47
C CYS A 230 0.34 29.24 -12.92
N GLU A 231 1.20 29.43 -13.91
CA GLU A 231 0.88 29.36 -15.33
C GLU A 231 2.12 29.04 -16.18
N PHE A 232 1.89 28.38 -17.32
CA PHE A 232 2.90 28.14 -18.36
C PHE A 232 2.19 27.82 -19.69
N SER A 233 2.89 27.97 -20.82
CA SER A 233 2.29 27.85 -22.16
C SER A 233 2.77 26.66 -22.98
N GLU A 234 3.99 26.18 -22.80
CA GLU A 234 4.57 25.08 -23.58
C GLU A 234 5.21 24.01 -22.67
N LEU A 235 5.39 22.81 -23.21
CA LEU A 235 6.04 21.66 -22.55
C LEU A 235 6.95 20.91 -23.53
N PRO A 236 7.93 20.12 -23.05
CA PRO A 236 8.81 19.33 -23.92
C PRO A 236 8.02 18.28 -24.70
N ARG A 237 8.16 18.27 -26.04
CA ARG A 237 7.34 17.46 -26.96
C ARG A 237 7.42 15.95 -26.76
N TYR A 238 8.57 15.45 -26.29
CA TYR A 238 8.85 14.01 -26.16
C TYR A 238 8.59 13.46 -24.74
N THR A 239 7.91 14.24 -23.90
CA THR A 239 7.52 13.85 -22.53
C THR A 239 6.56 12.65 -22.58
N ARG A 240 6.86 11.61 -21.79
CA ARG A 240 6.00 10.45 -21.56
C ARG A 240 5.25 10.55 -20.23
N VAL A 241 5.93 11.02 -19.20
CA VAL A 241 5.36 11.25 -17.87
C VAL A 241 5.52 12.73 -17.55
N LEU A 242 4.40 13.40 -17.33
CA LEU A 242 4.36 14.81 -16.92
C LEU A 242 3.96 14.87 -15.46
N ASP A 243 4.88 15.33 -14.61
CA ASP A 243 4.63 15.48 -13.19
C ASP A 243 4.59 16.97 -12.82
N LEU A 244 3.41 17.43 -12.46
CA LEU A 244 3.10 18.79 -12.05
C LEU A 244 2.59 18.82 -10.60
N SER A 245 2.78 17.74 -9.85
CA SER A 245 2.23 17.62 -8.51
C SER A 245 2.79 18.70 -7.57
N GLU A 246 1.97 19.12 -6.61
CA GLU A 246 2.29 20.22 -5.68
C GLU A 246 2.61 21.58 -6.34
N THR A 247 2.14 21.84 -7.56
CA THR A 247 2.23 23.18 -8.17
C THR A 247 1.02 24.06 -7.86
N ALA A 248 1.13 25.38 -8.05
CA ALA A 248 0.03 26.33 -7.88
C ALA A 248 -0.75 26.61 -9.17
N ILE A 249 -0.63 25.75 -10.18
CA ILE A 249 -1.28 25.94 -11.48
C ILE A 249 -2.80 25.96 -11.33
N LYS A 250 -3.43 26.88 -12.05
CA LYS A 250 -4.91 27.02 -12.02
C LYS A 250 -5.59 26.18 -13.08
N VAL A 251 -4.95 26.04 -14.24
CA VAL A 251 -5.44 25.32 -15.42
C VAL A 251 -4.22 24.76 -16.17
N LEU A 252 -4.35 23.55 -16.71
CA LEU A 252 -3.35 22.96 -17.62
C LEU A 252 -3.45 23.62 -19.01
N PRO A 253 -2.36 24.02 -19.68
CA PRO A 253 -2.45 24.71 -20.96
C PRO A 253 -3.00 23.81 -22.07
N SER A 254 -3.70 24.41 -23.04
CA SER A 254 -4.26 23.69 -24.19
C SER A 254 -3.20 23.07 -25.10
N SER A 255 -1.95 23.54 -25.05
CA SER A 255 -0.81 22.96 -25.77
C SER A 255 -0.48 21.52 -25.35
N ILE A 256 -1.07 21.01 -24.25
CA ILE A 256 -0.95 19.61 -23.84
C ILE A 256 -1.33 18.64 -24.96
N GLU A 257 -2.26 19.01 -25.84
CA GLU A 257 -2.68 18.17 -26.99
C GLU A 257 -1.54 17.83 -27.96
N CYS A 258 -0.43 18.57 -27.92
CA CYS A 258 0.75 18.33 -28.75
C CYS A 258 1.66 17.21 -28.20
N LEU A 259 1.41 16.70 -26.99
CA LEU A 259 2.22 15.67 -26.34
C LEU A 259 1.71 14.27 -26.71
N PHE A 260 1.85 13.89 -27.98
CA PHE A 260 1.28 12.64 -28.52
C PHE A 260 1.74 11.35 -27.82
N GLY A 261 2.94 11.36 -27.22
CA GLY A 261 3.53 10.22 -26.52
C GLY A 261 3.29 10.21 -25.00
N LEU A 262 2.47 11.13 -24.49
CA LEU A 262 2.22 11.26 -23.05
C LEU A 262 1.33 10.11 -22.55
N THR A 263 1.88 9.32 -21.62
CA THR A 263 1.22 8.17 -21.01
C THR A 263 0.70 8.46 -19.61
N GLU A 264 1.28 9.45 -18.92
CA GLU A 264 0.91 9.77 -17.55
C GLU A 264 0.96 11.27 -17.27
N ILE A 265 -0.07 11.76 -16.57
CA ILE A 265 -0.13 13.11 -16.01
C ILE A 265 -0.38 12.98 -14.51
N ASN A 266 0.56 13.49 -13.71
CA ASN A 266 0.40 13.66 -12.28
C ASN A 266 0.17 15.14 -11.93
N LEU A 267 -1.03 15.45 -11.43
CA LEU A 267 -1.46 16.77 -10.93
C LEU A 267 -1.79 16.71 -9.44
N SER A 268 -1.34 15.67 -8.73
CA SER A 268 -1.70 15.49 -7.32
C SER A 268 -1.27 16.70 -6.47
N SER A 269 -2.06 17.03 -5.46
CA SER A 269 -1.81 18.15 -4.55
C SER A 269 -1.70 19.53 -5.22
N CYS A 270 -2.19 19.71 -6.46
CA CYS A 270 -2.37 21.02 -7.09
C CYS A 270 -3.56 21.79 -6.49
N LYS A 271 -3.37 22.36 -5.29
CA LYS A 271 -4.43 23.00 -4.48
C LYS A 271 -5.11 24.20 -5.16
N SER A 272 -4.51 24.76 -6.21
CA SER A 272 -5.06 25.88 -6.99
C SER A 272 -5.77 25.46 -8.28
N LEU A 273 -5.69 24.19 -8.68
CA LEU A 273 -6.26 23.68 -9.93
C LEU A 273 -7.79 23.73 -9.87
N VAL A 274 -8.41 24.40 -10.84
CA VAL A 274 -9.87 24.58 -10.90
C VAL A 274 -10.51 23.70 -11.97
N SER A 275 -9.82 23.52 -13.10
CA SER A 275 -10.32 22.74 -14.24
C SER A 275 -9.17 22.19 -15.10
N LEU A 276 -9.50 21.20 -15.93
CA LEU A 276 -8.68 20.72 -17.03
C LEU A 276 -9.18 21.33 -18.35
N PRO A 277 -8.32 21.48 -19.38
CA PRO A 277 -8.75 21.92 -20.68
C PRO A 277 -9.57 20.83 -21.39
N THR A 278 -10.56 21.23 -22.21
CA THR A 278 -11.47 20.28 -22.88
C THR A 278 -10.78 19.38 -23.91
N ASN A 279 -9.62 19.79 -24.42
CA ASN A 279 -8.83 19.01 -25.37
C ASN A 279 -7.94 17.94 -24.71
N ILE A 280 -8.03 17.72 -23.38
CA ILE A 280 -7.33 16.62 -22.71
C ILE A 280 -7.72 15.25 -23.30
N CYS A 281 -8.94 15.12 -23.85
CA CYS A 281 -9.40 13.91 -24.54
C CYS A 281 -8.61 13.57 -25.81
N LYS A 282 -7.85 14.51 -26.39
CA LYS A 282 -7.03 14.28 -27.58
C LYS A 282 -5.73 13.53 -27.28
N LEU A 283 -5.39 13.31 -26.00
CA LEU A 283 -4.21 12.57 -25.58
C LEU A 283 -4.41 11.07 -25.78
N LYS A 284 -4.19 10.60 -27.01
CA LYS A 284 -4.49 9.21 -27.42
C LYS A 284 -3.61 8.16 -26.74
N SER A 285 -2.48 8.53 -26.15
CA SER A 285 -1.58 7.62 -25.44
C SER A 285 -1.74 7.64 -23.92
N LEU A 286 -2.61 8.52 -23.38
CA LEU A 286 -2.72 8.74 -21.94
C LEU A 286 -3.32 7.50 -21.27
N GLU A 287 -2.58 6.90 -20.34
CA GLU A 287 -2.98 5.72 -19.58
C GLU A 287 -3.37 6.05 -18.15
N ARG A 288 -2.72 7.05 -17.53
CA ARG A 288 -2.95 7.43 -16.13
C ARG A 288 -3.11 8.95 -15.97
N LEU A 289 -4.14 9.36 -15.24
CA LEU A 289 -4.40 10.76 -14.91
C LEU A 289 -4.72 10.86 -13.41
N ASN A 290 -3.83 11.52 -12.67
CA ASN A 290 -3.96 11.71 -11.22
C ASN A 290 -4.22 13.18 -10.87
N LEU A 291 -5.36 13.48 -10.24
CA LEU A 291 -5.74 14.79 -9.71
C LEU A 291 -5.98 14.76 -8.19
N SER A 292 -5.43 13.76 -7.49
CA SER A 292 -5.69 13.59 -6.06
C SER A 292 -5.34 14.85 -5.26
N PHE A 293 -6.08 15.14 -4.19
CA PHE A 293 -5.87 16.29 -3.31
C PHE A 293 -5.96 17.68 -4.00
N CYS A 294 -6.52 17.77 -5.22
CA CYS A 294 -6.84 19.05 -5.88
C CYS A 294 -8.11 19.67 -5.28
N SER A 295 -7.97 20.29 -4.10
CA SER A 295 -9.10 20.74 -3.27
C SER A 295 -10.01 21.81 -3.90
N LYS A 296 -9.58 22.52 -4.95
CA LYS A 296 -10.40 23.50 -5.70
C LYS A 296 -11.01 22.95 -6.99
N PHE A 297 -10.64 21.74 -7.40
CA PHE A 297 -11.13 21.11 -8.61
C PHE A 297 -12.60 20.70 -8.43
N GLN A 298 -13.50 21.30 -9.20
CA GLN A 298 -14.96 21.15 -9.00
C GLN A 298 -15.68 20.41 -10.12
N TYR A 299 -15.10 20.37 -11.32
CA TYR A 299 -15.74 19.80 -12.50
C TYR A 299 -14.68 19.12 -13.37
N PHE A 300 -14.95 17.87 -13.75
CA PHE A 300 -14.18 17.20 -14.79
C PHE A 300 -14.66 17.69 -16.17
N PRO A 301 -13.77 17.96 -17.14
CA PRO A 301 -14.16 18.50 -18.45
C PRO A 301 -15.01 17.50 -19.25
N GLU A 302 -15.78 18.01 -20.22
CA GLU A 302 -16.46 17.15 -21.16
C GLU A 302 -15.47 16.40 -22.06
N VAL A 303 -15.63 15.08 -22.14
CA VAL A 303 -14.82 14.20 -23.00
C VAL A 303 -15.56 14.03 -24.33
N LEU A 304 -15.23 14.85 -25.32
CA LEU A 304 -15.98 14.90 -26.59
C LEU A 304 -15.71 13.73 -27.55
N GLU A 305 -14.64 12.97 -27.31
CA GLU A 305 -14.20 11.84 -28.15
C GLU A 305 -13.78 10.65 -27.25
N PRO A 306 -13.94 9.39 -27.69
CA PRO A 306 -13.49 8.22 -26.94
C PRO A 306 -11.99 8.23 -26.61
N MET A 307 -11.65 7.99 -25.34
CA MET A 307 -10.28 7.81 -24.88
C MET A 307 -9.95 6.32 -24.78
N GLU A 308 -9.23 5.80 -25.77
CA GLU A 308 -9.01 4.36 -25.94
C GLU A 308 -7.87 3.79 -25.07
N HIS A 309 -7.13 4.61 -24.34
CA HIS A 309 -5.94 4.17 -23.59
C HIS A 309 -5.98 4.50 -22.09
N LEU A 310 -6.88 5.37 -21.65
CA LEU A 310 -6.94 5.76 -20.24
C LEU A 310 -7.43 4.58 -19.40
N LYS A 311 -6.55 4.07 -18.53
CA LYS A 311 -6.81 2.92 -17.65
C LYS A 311 -7.12 3.36 -16.23
N LEU A 312 -6.52 4.45 -15.75
CA LEU A 312 -6.66 4.90 -14.36
C LEU A 312 -6.94 6.40 -14.29
N LEU A 313 -8.05 6.75 -13.62
CA LEU A 313 -8.43 8.12 -13.31
C LEU A 313 -8.58 8.27 -11.79
N ILE A 314 -7.71 9.07 -11.19
CA ILE A 314 -7.71 9.35 -9.74
C ILE A 314 -8.20 10.78 -9.51
N LEU A 315 -9.34 10.92 -8.85
CA LEU A 315 -10.00 12.18 -8.50
C LEU A 315 -10.13 12.35 -6.97
N SER A 316 -9.42 11.54 -6.20
CA SER A 316 -9.54 11.45 -4.75
C SER A 316 -9.27 12.77 -4.05
N CYS A 317 -9.97 13.07 -2.96
CA CYS A 317 -9.82 14.29 -2.17
C CYS A 317 -10.03 15.59 -2.99
N THR A 318 -10.81 15.55 -4.08
CA THR A 318 -11.20 16.74 -4.86
C THR A 318 -12.53 17.33 -4.41
N SER A 319 -12.85 18.55 -4.88
CA SER A 319 -14.14 19.22 -4.64
C SER A 319 -15.18 18.93 -5.73
N ILE A 320 -15.03 17.84 -6.49
CA ILE A 320 -15.92 17.51 -7.60
C ILE A 320 -17.37 17.36 -7.12
N LYS A 321 -18.31 17.99 -7.82
CA LYS A 321 -19.75 17.96 -7.46
C LYS A 321 -20.52 16.93 -8.25
N GLU A 322 -20.14 16.74 -9.51
CA GLU A 322 -20.77 15.83 -10.46
C GLU A 322 -19.74 15.31 -11.45
N LEU A 323 -19.92 14.07 -11.91
CA LEU A 323 -19.20 13.54 -13.06
C LEU A 323 -19.98 13.90 -14.35
N PRO A 324 -19.30 14.33 -15.43
CA PRO A 324 -19.97 14.66 -16.68
C PRO A 324 -20.54 13.41 -17.35
N SER A 325 -21.65 13.55 -18.10
CA SER A 325 -22.25 12.44 -18.86
C SER A 325 -21.30 11.84 -19.91
N SER A 326 -20.30 12.61 -20.34
CA SER A 326 -19.25 12.16 -21.26
C SER A 326 -18.20 11.25 -20.60
N ILE A 327 -18.24 11.01 -19.28
CA ILE A 327 -17.35 10.05 -18.61
C ILE A 327 -17.42 8.65 -19.24
N GLY A 328 -18.56 8.29 -19.86
CA GLY A 328 -18.73 7.05 -20.61
C GLY A 328 -17.82 6.89 -21.82
N ASN A 329 -17.14 7.96 -22.28
CA ASN A 329 -16.17 7.92 -23.37
C ASN A 329 -14.79 7.41 -22.92
N LEU A 330 -14.58 7.12 -21.63
CA LEU A 330 -13.37 6.48 -21.10
C LEU A 330 -13.44 4.95 -21.28
N ILE A 331 -13.52 4.49 -22.52
CA ILE A 331 -13.93 3.12 -22.87
C ILE A 331 -12.98 2.00 -22.39
N ARG A 332 -11.73 2.32 -22.06
CA ARG A 332 -10.73 1.39 -21.50
C ARG A 332 -10.42 1.62 -20.01
N LEU A 333 -11.23 2.42 -19.32
CA LEU A 333 -11.01 2.74 -17.91
C LEU A 333 -11.16 1.48 -17.06
N GLN A 334 -10.10 1.14 -16.33
CA GLN A 334 -10.04 0.01 -15.41
C GLN A 334 -10.30 0.49 -13.97
N GLY A 335 -9.68 1.59 -13.55
CA GLY A 335 -9.85 2.16 -12.21
C GLY A 335 -10.39 3.58 -12.23
N LEU A 336 -11.43 3.84 -11.42
CA LEU A 336 -11.94 5.17 -11.11
C LEU A 336 -11.97 5.38 -9.61
N ASP A 337 -11.12 6.29 -9.13
CA ASP A 337 -11.02 6.62 -7.71
C ASP A 337 -11.60 8.01 -7.41
N LEU A 338 -12.66 8.05 -6.60
CA LEU A 338 -13.35 9.25 -6.10
C LEU A 338 -13.33 9.29 -4.56
N HIS A 339 -12.39 8.60 -3.92
CA HIS A 339 -12.21 8.59 -2.48
C HIS A 339 -12.20 10.02 -1.89
N GLU A 340 -12.92 10.24 -0.80
CA GLU A 340 -13.03 11.51 -0.08
C GLU A 340 -13.49 12.71 -0.94
N CYS A 341 -14.19 12.46 -2.06
CA CYS A 341 -14.92 13.49 -2.81
C CYS A 341 -16.19 13.96 -2.07
N LYS A 342 -16.00 14.66 -0.95
CA LYS A 342 -17.07 15.07 -0.01
C LYS A 342 -18.18 15.93 -0.62
N LYS A 343 -17.95 16.51 -1.80
CA LYS A 343 -18.93 17.35 -2.51
C LYS A 343 -19.70 16.62 -3.63
N LEU A 344 -19.34 15.36 -3.93
CA LEU A 344 -19.97 14.59 -5.00
C LEU A 344 -21.43 14.28 -4.63
N GLU A 345 -22.35 14.77 -5.47
CA GLU A 345 -23.79 14.61 -5.29
C GLU A 345 -24.42 13.78 -6.42
N VAL A 346 -23.84 13.84 -7.64
CA VAL A 346 -24.42 13.25 -8.85
C VAL A 346 -23.39 12.39 -9.59
N VAL A 347 -23.76 11.13 -9.83
CA VAL A 347 -23.06 10.19 -10.72
C VAL A 347 -24.00 9.87 -11.90
N PRO A 348 -23.57 10.05 -13.16
CA PRO A 348 -24.42 9.83 -14.33
C PRO A 348 -24.62 8.33 -14.59
N ASN A 349 -25.79 7.95 -15.11
CA ASN A 349 -26.13 6.56 -15.44
C ASN A 349 -25.18 5.91 -16.45
N VAL A 350 -24.53 6.70 -17.31
CA VAL A 350 -23.50 6.24 -18.25
C VAL A 350 -22.27 5.62 -17.58
N ILE A 351 -22.11 5.75 -16.25
CA ILE A 351 -21.07 5.04 -15.49
C ILE A 351 -21.13 3.53 -15.75
N TYR A 352 -22.34 2.99 -15.95
CA TYR A 352 -22.57 1.56 -16.21
C TYR A 352 -22.15 1.11 -17.61
N ASN A 353 -21.72 2.03 -18.49
CA ASN A 353 -21.19 1.69 -19.81
C ASN A 353 -19.67 1.46 -19.80
N LEU A 354 -19.00 1.70 -18.66
CA LEU A 354 -17.57 1.46 -18.48
C LEU A 354 -17.30 -0.05 -18.28
N SER A 355 -17.48 -0.82 -19.35
CA SER A 355 -17.43 -2.30 -19.32
C SER A 355 -16.08 -2.89 -18.88
N THR A 356 -15.00 -2.12 -18.96
CA THR A 356 -13.63 -2.53 -18.57
C THR A 356 -13.26 -2.14 -17.13
N LEU A 357 -14.14 -1.42 -16.43
CA LEU A 357 -13.90 -0.93 -15.08
C LEU A 357 -13.89 -2.11 -14.10
N ASN A 358 -12.76 -2.35 -13.44
CA ASN A 358 -12.59 -3.38 -12.41
C ASN A 358 -12.64 -2.83 -10.99
N PHE A 359 -12.29 -1.56 -10.81
CA PHE A 359 -12.23 -0.88 -9.52
C PHE A 359 -12.99 0.45 -9.54
N LEU A 360 -13.93 0.62 -8.61
CA LEU A 360 -14.71 1.85 -8.43
C LEU A 360 -14.78 2.23 -6.95
N ASN A 361 -14.20 3.39 -6.61
CA ASN A 361 -14.11 3.84 -5.23
C ASN A 361 -14.86 5.17 -5.00
N PHE A 362 -15.84 5.16 -4.10
CA PHE A 362 -16.55 6.33 -3.61
C PHE A 362 -16.42 6.51 -2.09
N ASP A 363 -15.48 5.84 -1.42
CA ASP A 363 -15.30 5.93 0.03
C ASP A 363 -15.22 7.39 0.49
N GLY A 364 -15.89 7.73 1.58
CA GLY A 364 -15.89 9.10 2.11
C GLY A 364 -16.70 10.12 1.28
N CYS A 365 -17.41 9.71 0.22
CA CYS A 365 -18.36 10.56 -0.52
C CYS A 365 -19.64 10.84 0.29
N SER A 366 -19.49 11.58 1.39
CA SER A 366 -20.53 11.84 2.39
C SER A 366 -21.80 12.51 1.86
N LYS A 367 -21.76 13.16 0.69
CA LYS A 367 -22.93 13.78 0.03
C LYS A 367 -23.60 12.90 -1.02
N LEU A 368 -22.98 11.79 -1.43
CA LEU A 368 -23.56 10.86 -2.39
C LEU A 368 -24.70 10.10 -1.70
N LYS A 369 -25.94 10.40 -2.11
CA LYS A 369 -27.17 9.83 -1.49
C LYS A 369 -27.72 8.62 -2.22
N LYS A 370 -27.41 8.50 -3.51
CA LYS A 370 -27.90 7.43 -4.38
C LYS A 370 -26.95 7.24 -5.55
N LEU A 371 -26.88 6.01 -6.04
CA LEU A 371 -26.31 5.71 -7.36
C LEU A 371 -27.42 5.88 -8.42
N PRO A 372 -27.08 6.21 -9.68
CA PRO A 372 -28.07 6.31 -10.75
C PRO A 372 -28.75 4.95 -10.98
N PRO A 373 -30.02 4.92 -11.42
CA PRO A 373 -30.66 3.66 -11.80
C PRO A 373 -29.95 3.06 -13.02
N VAL A 374 -29.86 1.74 -13.06
CA VAL A 374 -29.34 1.01 -14.23
C VAL A 374 -30.39 1.07 -15.33
N SER A 375 -30.02 1.56 -16.52
CA SER A 375 -30.91 1.57 -17.68
C SER A 375 -30.96 0.20 -18.34
N VAL A 376 -32.10 -0.14 -18.97
CA VAL A 376 -32.30 -1.40 -19.71
C VAL A 376 -31.28 -1.55 -20.85
N ASP A 377 -30.87 -0.45 -21.47
CA ASP A 377 -29.88 -0.43 -22.56
C ASP A 377 -28.42 -0.38 -22.08
N SER A 378 -28.17 -0.46 -20.77
CA SER A 378 -26.80 -0.43 -20.25
C SER A 378 -26.11 -1.77 -20.49
N VAL A 379 -24.83 -1.69 -20.88
CA VAL A 379 -23.96 -2.88 -20.98
C VAL A 379 -23.72 -3.51 -19.60
N GLY A 380 -23.82 -2.72 -18.53
CA GLY A 380 -23.46 -3.13 -17.18
C GLY A 380 -21.95 -3.03 -16.93
N LEU A 381 -21.60 -3.00 -15.64
CA LEU A 381 -20.21 -2.99 -15.17
C LEU A 381 -19.63 -4.42 -15.19
N LEU A 382 -19.59 -5.04 -16.38
CA LEU A 382 -19.30 -6.47 -16.56
C LEU A 382 -17.97 -6.93 -15.93
N SER A 383 -16.95 -6.06 -15.90
CA SER A 383 -15.63 -6.37 -15.34
C SER A 383 -15.43 -5.89 -13.90
N LEU A 384 -16.43 -5.25 -13.27
CA LEU A 384 -16.26 -4.66 -11.94
C LEU A 384 -16.08 -5.75 -10.90
N GLU A 385 -14.95 -5.73 -10.21
CA GLU A 385 -14.59 -6.69 -9.17
C GLU A 385 -14.78 -6.10 -7.77
N ASP A 386 -14.41 -4.84 -7.54
CA ASP A 386 -14.53 -4.22 -6.22
C ASP A 386 -15.23 -2.84 -6.28
N LEU A 387 -16.23 -2.68 -5.41
CA LEU A 387 -16.98 -1.44 -5.22
C LEU A 387 -16.90 -0.98 -3.77
N TYR A 388 -16.38 0.23 -3.56
CA TYR A 388 -16.17 0.84 -2.26
C TYR A 388 -17.10 2.05 -2.05
N LEU A 389 -17.94 1.99 -1.01
CA LEU A 389 -18.97 2.97 -0.66
C LEU A 389 -18.90 3.36 0.83
N ARG A 390 -17.81 3.07 1.54
CA ARG A 390 -17.64 3.33 2.99
C ARG A 390 -17.93 4.80 3.30
N LYS A 391 -18.61 5.06 4.43
CA LYS A 391 -18.93 6.42 4.90
C LYS A 391 -19.71 7.28 3.88
N CYS A 392 -20.40 6.66 2.91
CA CYS A 392 -21.34 7.36 2.03
C CYS A 392 -22.70 7.59 2.69
N SER A 393 -23.45 8.60 2.23
CA SER A 393 -24.86 8.80 2.63
C SER A 393 -25.86 8.01 1.78
N ILE A 394 -25.42 6.94 1.13
CA ILE A 394 -26.24 6.11 0.25
C ILE A 394 -27.35 5.43 1.04
N LEU A 395 -28.57 5.44 0.49
CA LEU A 395 -29.78 4.86 1.11
C LEU A 395 -30.19 3.51 0.52
N GLU A 396 -29.87 3.29 -0.76
CA GLU A 396 -30.24 2.09 -1.53
C GLU A 396 -29.18 1.79 -2.59
N ILE A 397 -29.08 0.51 -2.96
CA ILE A 397 -28.24 0.03 -4.06
C ILE A 397 -29.16 -0.40 -5.20
N PRO A 398 -28.95 0.07 -6.45
CA PRO A 398 -29.75 -0.35 -7.59
C PRO A 398 -29.67 -1.86 -7.85
N ASP A 399 -30.81 -2.54 -8.01
CA ASP A 399 -30.89 -3.99 -8.28
C ASP A 399 -29.96 -4.44 -9.43
N GLY A 400 -29.91 -3.66 -10.52
CA GLY A 400 -29.11 -3.96 -11.70
C GLY A 400 -27.60 -3.86 -11.49
N LEU A 401 -27.11 -3.13 -10.48
CA LEU A 401 -25.67 -3.03 -10.19
C LEU A 401 -25.10 -4.38 -9.74
N VAL A 402 -25.91 -5.13 -8.98
CA VAL A 402 -25.46 -6.36 -8.34
C VAL A 402 -25.59 -7.58 -9.27
N CYS A 403 -26.54 -7.55 -10.22
CA CYS A 403 -26.75 -8.65 -11.17
C CYS A 403 -25.87 -8.61 -12.42
N LEU A 404 -25.27 -7.45 -12.74
CA LEU A 404 -24.60 -7.20 -14.02
C LEU A 404 -23.08 -7.03 -13.89
N THR A 405 -22.49 -7.63 -12.85
CA THR A 405 -21.09 -7.41 -12.48
C THR A 405 -20.37 -8.72 -12.19
N SER A 406 -19.05 -8.71 -12.36
CA SER A 406 -18.14 -9.75 -11.86
C SER A 406 -17.75 -9.47 -10.40
N LEU A 407 -18.65 -8.85 -9.63
CA LEU A 407 -18.34 -8.25 -8.34
C LEU A 407 -17.90 -9.31 -7.34
N ARG A 408 -16.68 -9.16 -6.84
CA ARG A 408 -16.05 -9.99 -5.81
C ARG A 408 -16.17 -9.35 -4.44
N GLY A 409 -16.06 -8.03 -4.35
CA GLY A 409 -16.10 -7.27 -3.11
C GLY A 409 -17.08 -6.10 -3.15
N LEU A 410 -17.95 -6.01 -2.14
CA LEU A 410 -18.83 -4.87 -1.92
C LEU A 410 -18.62 -4.32 -0.50
N ASN A 411 -18.05 -3.13 -0.39
CA ASN A 411 -17.84 -2.47 0.89
C ASN A 411 -18.80 -1.29 1.07
N MET A 412 -19.69 -1.38 2.06
CA MET A 412 -20.68 -0.37 2.41
C MET A 412 -20.60 0.05 3.89
N ARG A 413 -19.44 -0.14 4.54
CA ARG A 413 -19.23 0.21 5.96
C ARG A 413 -19.68 1.64 6.27
N GLU A 414 -20.31 1.84 7.42
CA GLU A 414 -20.75 3.15 7.93
C GLU A 414 -21.68 3.91 6.95
N THR A 415 -22.46 3.21 6.13
CA THR A 415 -23.48 3.81 5.25
C THR A 415 -24.87 3.88 5.90
N LYS A 416 -25.80 4.60 5.25
CA LYS A 416 -27.20 4.73 5.69
C LYS A 416 -28.15 3.81 4.91
N ILE A 417 -27.61 2.73 4.34
CA ILE A 417 -28.39 1.79 3.54
C ILE A 417 -29.47 1.14 4.42
N LYS A 418 -30.69 1.05 3.89
CA LYS A 418 -31.84 0.46 4.61
C LYS A 418 -32.05 -1.02 4.29
N SER A 419 -31.77 -1.39 3.05
CA SER A 419 -31.97 -2.74 2.54
C SER A 419 -31.01 -3.02 1.40
N ILE A 420 -30.60 -4.27 1.29
CA ILE A 420 -29.84 -4.78 0.15
C ILE A 420 -30.84 -5.38 -0.85
N PRO A 421 -30.66 -5.16 -2.17
CA PRO A 421 -31.58 -5.70 -3.16
C PRO A 421 -31.61 -7.22 -3.13
N ALA A 422 -32.81 -7.81 -3.22
CA ALA A 422 -32.98 -9.28 -3.19
C ALA A 422 -32.29 -9.99 -4.35
N SER A 423 -31.93 -9.25 -5.39
CA SER A 423 -31.19 -9.71 -6.54
C SER A 423 -29.73 -10.08 -6.22
N ILE A 424 -29.19 -9.67 -5.04
CA ILE A 424 -27.84 -10.00 -4.60
C ILE A 424 -27.53 -11.49 -4.59
N LYS A 425 -28.53 -12.36 -4.38
CA LYS A 425 -28.36 -13.82 -4.47
C LYS A 425 -27.86 -14.32 -5.83
N GLN A 426 -28.02 -13.52 -6.88
CA GLN A 426 -27.58 -13.85 -8.24
C GLN A 426 -26.10 -13.46 -8.48
N ALA A 427 -25.46 -12.71 -7.57
CA ALA A 427 -24.06 -12.32 -7.66
C ALA A 427 -23.14 -13.51 -7.34
N ALA A 428 -22.98 -14.42 -8.32
CA ALA A 428 -22.30 -15.69 -8.13
C ALA A 428 -20.80 -15.56 -7.76
N GLN A 429 -20.17 -14.44 -8.12
CA GLN A 429 -18.75 -14.17 -7.84
C GLN A 429 -18.54 -13.39 -6.53
N LEU A 430 -19.62 -12.94 -5.86
CA LEU A 430 -19.51 -12.12 -4.66
C LEU A 430 -18.93 -12.94 -3.52
N SER A 431 -17.72 -12.58 -3.13
CA SER A 431 -16.94 -13.26 -2.09
C SER A 431 -16.93 -12.48 -0.77
N ARG A 432 -17.00 -11.15 -0.83
CA ARG A 432 -16.91 -10.25 0.33
C ARG A 432 -18.05 -9.22 0.32
N LEU A 433 -18.81 -9.16 1.41
CA LEU A 433 -19.84 -8.17 1.67
C LEU A 433 -19.61 -7.52 3.05
N ARG A 434 -19.25 -6.24 3.07
CA ARG A 434 -18.99 -5.47 4.30
C ARG A 434 -20.08 -4.43 4.55
N LEU A 435 -20.72 -4.52 5.71
CA LEU A 435 -21.83 -3.72 6.22
C LEU A 435 -21.56 -3.21 7.65
N ILE A 436 -20.29 -3.22 8.10
CA ILE A 436 -19.89 -2.80 9.44
C ILE A 436 -20.49 -1.41 9.76
N ASP A 437 -21.10 -1.24 10.93
CA ASP A 437 -21.73 -0.01 11.39
C ASP A 437 -22.82 0.56 10.46
N CYS A 438 -23.45 -0.26 9.61
CA CYS A 438 -24.63 0.11 8.85
C CYS A 438 -25.88 0.15 9.75
N LYS A 439 -26.00 1.18 10.59
CA LYS A 439 -27.04 1.28 11.63
C LYS A 439 -28.49 1.34 11.13
N SER A 440 -28.71 1.53 9.82
CA SER A 440 -30.03 1.64 9.20
C SER A 440 -30.53 0.37 8.50
N VAL A 441 -29.69 -0.66 8.33
CA VAL A 441 -30.10 -1.88 7.64
C VAL A 441 -31.07 -2.67 8.53
N GLU A 442 -32.26 -2.99 8.02
CA GLU A 442 -33.29 -3.69 8.80
C GLU A 442 -33.35 -5.19 8.50
N SER A 443 -32.98 -5.59 7.29
CA SER A 443 -33.00 -6.98 6.85
C SER A 443 -31.92 -7.29 5.84
N LEU A 444 -31.46 -8.54 5.85
CA LEU A 444 -30.63 -9.11 4.78
C LEU A 444 -31.46 -10.09 3.93
N PRO A 445 -31.45 -9.93 2.60
CA PRO A 445 -32.08 -10.89 1.69
C PRO A 445 -31.32 -12.21 1.68
N GLU A 446 -31.77 -13.17 0.87
CA GLU A 446 -30.98 -14.33 0.51
C GLU A 446 -29.65 -13.89 -0.13
N LEU A 447 -28.54 -14.42 0.38
CA LEU A 447 -27.19 -14.10 -0.07
C LEU A 447 -26.63 -15.21 -0.97
N PRO A 448 -25.63 -14.90 -1.83
CA PRO A 448 -24.94 -15.91 -2.64
C PRO A 448 -24.38 -17.07 -1.80
N PRO A 449 -24.46 -18.33 -2.28
CA PRO A 449 -24.05 -19.52 -1.52
C PRO A 449 -22.52 -19.68 -1.36
N PHE A 450 -21.72 -18.86 -2.03
CA PHE A 450 -20.26 -18.89 -1.94
C PHE A 450 -19.66 -17.64 -1.28
N LEU A 451 -20.50 -16.83 -0.61
CA LEU A 451 -20.05 -15.66 0.13
C LEU A 451 -19.09 -16.12 1.25
N GLN A 452 -17.82 -15.77 1.11
CA GLN A 452 -16.77 -16.16 2.06
C GLN A 452 -16.78 -15.22 3.26
N ARG A 453 -16.97 -13.92 3.03
CA ARG A 453 -16.89 -12.90 4.07
C ARG A 453 -18.16 -12.08 4.09
N LEU A 454 -18.86 -12.11 5.22
CA LEU A 454 -20.01 -11.27 5.53
C LEU A 454 -19.75 -10.55 6.86
N GLU A 455 -19.66 -9.24 6.81
CA GLU A 455 -19.33 -8.42 7.98
C GLU A 455 -20.48 -7.44 8.25
N ALA A 456 -21.35 -7.75 9.19
CA ALA A 456 -22.51 -6.94 9.60
C ALA A 456 -22.43 -6.48 11.06
N GLN A 457 -21.22 -6.32 11.59
CA GLN A 457 -20.94 -5.86 12.94
C GLN A 457 -21.55 -4.49 13.18
N GLY A 458 -22.23 -4.28 14.31
CA GLY A 458 -22.79 -2.96 14.65
C GLY A 458 -23.99 -2.54 13.79
N CYS A 459 -24.61 -3.47 13.05
CA CYS A 459 -25.88 -3.23 12.36
C CYS A 459 -27.05 -3.22 13.37
N THR A 460 -27.14 -2.20 14.21
CA THR A 460 -28.06 -2.14 15.36
C THR A 460 -29.55 -2.13 15.03
N SER A 461 -29.92 -1.92 13.77
CA SER A 461 -31.31 -2.02 13.28
C SER A 461 -31.66 -3.35 12.62
N LEU A 462 -30.68 -4.25 12.44
CA LEU A 462 -30.87 -5.51 11.73
C LEU A 462 -31.79 -6.44 12.53
N LYS A 463 -32.94 -6.78 11.94
CA LYS A 463 -33.97 -7.64 12.56
C LYS A 463 -33.97 -9.03 11.95
N THR A 464 -33.90 -9.11 10.62
CA THR A 464 -34.13 -10.36 9.90
C THR A 464 -32.98 -10.73 8.97
N VAL A 465 -32.63 -12.02 8.95
CA VAL A 465 -31.71 -12.63 7.99
C VAL A 465 -32.40 -13.84 7.33
N SER A 466 -32.45 -13.84 6.01
CA SER A 466 -33.20 -14.84 5.22
C SER A 466 -32.63 -16.26 5.38
N SER A 467 -33.51 -17.27 5.54
CA SER A 467 -33.14 -18.67 5.79
C SER A 467 -32.69 -19.45 4.54
N SER A 468 -33.10 -19.01 3.34
CA SER A 468 -32.90 -19.74 2.08
C SER A 468 -31.45 -20.04 1.72
N SER A 469 -30.49 -19.31 2.32
CA SER A 469 -29.06 -19.58 2.13
C SER A 469 -28.67 -21.00 2.55
N SER A 470 -29.25 -21.53 3.64
CA SER A 470 -28.99 -22.90 4.11
C SER A 470 -29.41 -23.95 3.08
N THR A 471 -30.58 -23.79 2.49
CA THR A 471 -31.09 -24.66 1.43
C THR A 471 -30.22 -24.56 0.17
N ALA A 472 -29.80 -23.35 -0.22
CA ALA A 472 -28.94 -23.14 -1.37
C ALA A 472 -27.54 -23.76 -1.17
N LEU A 473 -26.97 -23.61 0.02
CA LEU A 473 -25.71 -24.24 0.43
C LEU A 473 -25.80 -25.78 0.37
N ALA A 474 -26.91 -26.35 0.83
CA ALA A 474 -27.14 -27.80 0.78
C ALA A 474 -27.33 -28.32 -0.65
N GLN A 475 -28.06 -27.60 -1.50
CA GLN A 475 -28.30 -27.98 -2.90
C GLN A 475 -27.05 -27.86 -3.78
N ARG A 476 -26.20 -26.86 -3.52
CA ARG A 476 -24.98 -26.58 -4.30
C ARG A 476 -23.72 -27.05 -3.59
N TRP A 477 -23.85 -28.08 -2.76
CA TRP A 477 -22.75 -28.61 -1.97
C TRP A 477 -21.55 -29.03 -2.83
N ASP A 478 -21.83 -29.67 -3.97
CA ASP A 478 -20.81 -30.23 -4.87
C ASP A 478 -20.16 -29.18 -5.78
N GLU A 479 -20.70 -27.95 -5.82
CA GLU A 479 -20.10 -26.82 -6.55
C GLU A 479 -19.04 -26.07 -5.73
N TYR A 480 -18.77 -26.53 -4.50
CA TYR A 480 -17.82 -25.92 -3.60
C TYR A 480 -16.37 -26.17 -4.06
N ILE A 481 -15.72 -25.12 -4.57
CA ILE A 481 -14.31 -25.16 -4.98
C ILE A 481 -13.42 -24.94 -3.74
N PHE A 482 -12.74 -25.98 -3.27
CA PHE A 482 -11.80 -25.87 -2.16
C PHE A 482 -10.40 -25.49 -2.64
N PHE A 483 -9.72 -24.67 -1.84
CA PHE A 483 -8.29 -24.39 -1.95
C PHE A 483 -7.73 -24.27 -0.52
N PRO A 484 -6.48 -24.70 -0.27
CA PRO A 484 -5.83 -24.51 1.02
C PRO A 484 -5.79 -23.04 1.43
N GLY A 485 -5.85 -22.76 2.73
CA GLY A 485 -5.86 -21.37 3.25
C GLY A 485 -7.20 -20.65 3.06
N ARG A 486 -8.30 -21.37 2.81
CA ARG A 486 -9.61 -20.75 2.61
C ARG A 486 -10.29 -20.41 3.94
N HIS A 487 -10.68 -19.15 4.11
CA HIS A 487 -11.39 -18.68 5.29
C HIS A 487 -12.85 -18.29 4.97
N GLU A 488 -13.78 -18.70 5.82
CA GLU A 488 -15.18 -18.26 5.79
C GLU A 488 -15.52 -17.52 7.09
N ILE A 489 -15.89 -16.23 7.00
CA ILE A 489 -16.10 -15.34 8.14
C ILE A 489 -17.45 -14.66 8.02
N HIS A 490 -18.41 -14.99 8.88
CA HIS A 490 -19.73 -14.35 8.92
C HIS A 490 -19.96 -13.74 10.30
N ASN A 491 -19.93 -12.41 10.38
CA ASN A 491 -20.00 -11.71 11.66
C ASN A 491 -21.24 -10.81 11.76
N PHE A 492 -22.07 -11.11 12.75
CA PHE A 492 -23.29 -10.40 13.13
C PHE A 492 -23.23 -9.90 14.57
N SER A 493 -22.05 -9.54 15.06
CA SER A 493 -21.89 -9.00 16.41
C SER A 493 -22.55 -7.63 16.57
N SER A 494 -22.92 -7.29 17.80
CA SER A 494 -23.58 -6.01 18.11
C SER A 494 -24.85 -5.78 17.28
N CYS A 495 -25.64 -6.83 17.05
CA CYS A 495 -26.91 -6.79 16.32
C CYS A 495 -28.10 -7.13 17.25
N PRO A 496 -28.43 -6.26 18.23
CA PRO A 496 -29.35 -6.59 19.34
C PRO A 496 -30.79 -6.86 18.91
N LYS A 497 -31.20 -6.39 17.73
CA LYS A 497 -32.58 -6.55 17.22
C LYS A 497 -32.81 -7.81 16.41
N LEU A 498 -31.80 -8.66 16.21
CA LEU A 498 -31.96 -9.93 15.52
C LEU A 498 -33.06 -10.77 16.21
N ASP A 499 -33.99 -11.30 15.43
CA ASP A 499 -35.01 -12.20 15.96
C ASP A 499 -34.48 -13.64 16.14
N GLN A 500 -35.22 -14.45 16.89
CA GLN A 500 -34.81 -15.83 17.19
C GLN A 500 -34.69 -16.70 15.93
N ASN A 501 -35.54 -16.45 14.93
CA ASN A 501 -35.51 -17.18 13.67
C ASN A 501 -34.22 -16.89 12.90
N SER A 502 -33.80 -15.63 12.87
CA SER A 502 -32.59 -15.16 12.19
C SER A 502 -31.33 -15.69 12.85
N ARG A 503 -31.27 -15.67 14.20
CA ARG A 503 -30.19 -16.34 14.95
C ARG A 503 -30.10 -17.83 14.58
N SER A 504 -31.24 -18.50 14.54
CA SER A 504 -31.30 -19.93 14.18
C SER A 504 -30.84 -20.18 12.73
N ASN A 505 -31.20 -19.30 11.80
CA ASN A 505 -30.76 -19.38 10.39
C ASN A 505 -29.25 -19.18 10.26
N ILE A 506 -28.68 -18.18 10.94
CA ILE A 506 -27.24 -17.91 10.96
C ILE A 506 -26.49 -19.14 11.48
N MET A 507 -26.98 -19.74 12.57
CA MET A 507 -26.35 -20.93 13.18
C MET A 507 -26.54 -22.21 12.36
N ALA A 508 -27.63 -22.34 11.61
CA ALA A 508 -27.81 -23.44 10.66
C ALA A 508 -26.87 -23.30 9.44
N ASN A 509 -26.69 -22.09 8.93
CA ASN A 509 -25.70 -21.79 7.89
C ASN A 509 -24.28 -22.10 8.38
N ALA A 510 -23.95 -21.69 9.61
CA ALA A 510 -22.67 -22.00 10.24
C ALA A 510 -22.39 -23.51 10.23
N GLN A 511 -23.36 -24.33 10.62
CA GLN A 511 -23.22 -25.80 10.60
C GLN A 511 -22.91 -26.32 9.19
N LEU A 512 -23.60 -25.84 8.16
CA LEU A 512 -23.37 -26.24 6.78
C LEU A 512 -21.99 -25.80 6.28
N SER A 513 -21.61 -24.55 6.50
CA SER A 513 -20.32 -24.00 6.09
C SER A 513 -19.16 -24.76 6.74
N ILE A 514 -19.26 -25.05 8.03
CA ILE A 514 -18.31 -25.88 8.77
C ILE A 514 -18.21 -27.28 8.14
N MET A 515 -19.33 -27.98 8.01
CA MET A 515 -19.34 -29.35 7.47
C MET A 515 -18.82 -29.41 6.03
N ARG A 516 -19.11 -28.38 5.22
CA ARG A 516 -18.65 -28.26 3.83
C ARG A 516 -17.15 -28.06 3.76
N MET A 517 -16.62 -27.10 4.52
CA MET A 517 -15.17 -26.83 4.64
C MET A 517 -14.43 -28.08 5.13
N ALA A 518 -14.94 -28.71 6.19
CA ALA A 518 -14.29 -29.86 6.82
C ALA A 518 -14.26 -31.09 5.89
N THR A 519 -15.37 -31.37 5.20
CA THR A 519 -15.43 -32.47 4.23
C THR A 519 -14.49 -32.22 3.04
N ALA A 520 -14.46 -30.99 2.53
CA ALA A 520 -13.61 -30.64 1.38
C ALA A 520 -12.11 -30.67 1.74
N SER A 521 -11.75 -30.17 2.92
CA SER A 521 -10.39 -30.26 3.46
C SER A 521 -9.94 -31.72 3.60
N SER A 522 -10.81 -32.59 4.11
CA SER A 522 -10.51 -34.02 4.25
C SER A 522 -10.27 -34.71 2.89
N LYS A 523 -11.13 -34.46 1.89
CA LYS A 523 -10.95 -35.00 0.52
C LYS A 523 -9.66 -34.53 -0.14
N TYR A 524 -9.32 -33.25 0.01
CA TYR A 524 -8.08 -32.70 -0.53
C TYR A 524 -6.83 -33.42 0.03
N LYS A 525 -6.85 -33.81 1.31
CA LYS A 525 -5.77 -34.60 1.92
C LYS A 525 -5.65 -35.99 1.30
N GLU A 526 -6.77 -36.67 1.03
CA GLU A 526 -6.76 -37.97 0.36
C GLU A 526 -6.15 -37.88 -1.06
N GLU A 527 -6.51 -36.84 -1.82
CA GLU A 527 -6.03 -36.62 -3.20
C GLU A 527 -4.55 -36.18 -3.26
N GLN A 528 -4.07 -35.36 -2.33
CA GLN A 528 -2.66 -34.96 -2.24
C GLN A 528 -1.73 -36.10 -1.79
N ILE A 529 -2.24 -37.07 -1.00
CA ILE A 529 -1.49 -38.30 -0.66
C ILE A 529 -1.23 -39.16 -1.91
N GLU A 530 -2.03 -39.03 -2.97
CA GLU A 530 -1.78 -39.68 -4.28
C GLU A 530 -0.85 -38.89 -5.21
N LEU A 531 -0.61 -37.60 -4.95
CA LEU A 531 0.14 -36.69 -5.85
C LEU A 531 1.43 -36.10 -5.27
N ALA A 532 1.87 -36.53 -4.09
CA ALA A 532 3.08 -36.02 -3.44
C ALA A 532 4.40 -36.46 -4.13
N SER A 533 4.64 -35.94 -5.33
CA SER A 533 5.96 -35.67 -5.87
C SER A 533 5.87 -34.64 -7.00
N HIS A 534 5.79 -33.34 -6.67
CA HIS A 534 6.53 -32.24 -7.33
C HIS A 534 5.95 -30.84 -7.08
N TYR A 535 6.87 -29.92 -6.74
CA TYR A 535 6.84 -28.45 -6.81
C TYR A 535 6.09 -27.64 -5.74
N PHE A 536 6.89 -26.87 -5.00
CA PHE A 536 6.59 -25.50 -4.59
C PHE A 536 7.81 -24.64 -4.95
N GLU A 537 7.68 -23.77 -5.95
CA GLU A 537 8.55 -22.61 -6.18
C GLU A 537 7.70 -21.46 -6.74
N ASP A 538 8.10 -20.25 -6.32
CA ASP A 538 7.78 -18.92 -6.83
C ASP A 538 6.46 -18.25 -6.42
N LEU A 539 6.57 -17.20 -5.60
CA LEU A 539 5.84 -15.94 -5.75
C LEU A 539 6.66 -14.78 -5.17
N ASP A 540 6.64 -13.68 -5.93
CA ASP A 540 7.59 -12.56 -5.98
C ASP A 540 7.04 -11.32 -5.26
N ASP A 541 7.93 -10.56 -4.62
CA ASP A 541 7.68 -9.37 -3.80
C ASP A 541 7.55 -8.10 -4.67
N SER A 542 6.44 -7.36 -4.55
CA SER A 542 6.48 -5.90 -4.78
C SER A 542 5.22 -5.19 -4.26
N TYR A 543 5.37 -4.42 -3.17
CA TYR A 543 4.44 -3.38 -2.73
C TYR A 543 5.20 -2.08 -2.41
N ASN A 544 4.60 -0.94 -2.75
CA ASN A 544 4.90 0.37 -2.17
C ASN A 544 3.60 1.18 -2.05
N ASP A 545 3.21 1.45 -0.79
CA ASP A 545 2.71 2.70 -0.15
C ASP A 545 1.75 3.65 -0.92
N THR A 546 0.68 4.25 -0.35
CA THR A 546 0.67 5.15 0.83
C THR A 546 -0.71 5.33 1.54
N ASP A 547 -0.67 5.18 2.87
CA ASP A 547 -1.30 5.90 4.01
C ASP A 547 -2.79 5.88 4.45
N SER A 548 -2.94 5.40 5.71
CA SER A 548 -3.73 5.86 6.88
C SER A 548 -5.27 5.88 6.90
N ASP A 549 -5.88 4.70 7.12
CA ASP A 549 -6.91 4.41 8.16
C ASP A 549 -7.44 2.96 8.05
N ASP A 550 -7.04 2.23 7.02
CA ASP A 550 -7.18 0.78 6.88
C ASP A 550 -5.86 0.27 6.28
N LYS A 551 -4.82 0.16 7.12
CA LYS A 551 -3.56 -0.51 6.78
C LYS A 551 -3.95 -1.88 6.26
N PHE A 552 -3.80 -2.08 4.94
CA PHE A 552 -3.85 -3.33 4.17
C PHE A 552 -4.79 -4.39 4.73
N ASP A 553 -5.77 -4.85 3.93
CA ASP A 553 -6.40 -6.15 4.17
C ASP A 553 -5.33 -7.11 4.71
N ARG A 554 -5.43 -7.47 6.01
CA ARG A 554 -4.53 -8.36 6.74
C ARG A 554 -4.48 -9.77 6.12
N GLU A 555 -5.02 -9.93 4.91
CA GLU A 555 -4.95 -11.10 4.04
C GLU A 555 -3.49 -11.41 3.66
N ASP A 556 -2.61 -10.42 3.46
CA ASP A 556 -1.19 -10.69 3.15
C ASP A 556 -0.41 -11.23 4.37
N MET A 557 -0.68 -10.74 5.59
CA MET A 557 -0.11 -11.36 6.81
C MET A 557 -0.73 -12.73 7.12
N ILE A 558 -2.00 -12.96 6.79
CA ILE A 558 -2.66 -14.27 6.99
C ILE A 558 -2.12 -15.30 5.98
N GLN A 559 -1.80 -14.90 4.74
CA GLN A 559 -1.15 -15.78 3.77
C GLN A 559 0.25 -16.21 4.24
N GLU A 560 1.01 -15.31 4.87
CA GLU A 560 2.39 -15.59 5.28
C GLU A 560 2.50 -16.38 6.61
N TYR A 561 1.47 -16.34 7.47
CA TYR A 561 1.46 -17.05 8.77
C TYR A 561 0.52 -18.26 8.86
N PHE A 562 -0.55 -18.36 8.05
CA PHE A 562 -1.56 -19.41 8.17
C PHE A 562 -2.08 -19.89 6.80
N GLY A 563 -1.34 -20.78 6.12
CA GLY A 563 -1.83 -21.50 4.93
C GLY A 563 -2.99 -22.49 5.19
N ARG A 564 -3.90 -22.23 6.15
CA ARG A 564 -4.86 -23.19 6.71
C ARG A 564 -6.31 -22.74 6.55
N SER A 565 -7.23 -23.68 6.29
CA SER A 565 -8.64 -23.34 6.08
C SER A 565 -9.43 -23.26 7.40
N SER A 566 -10.33 -22.28 7.52
CA SER A 566 -11.13 -22.09 8.75
C SER A 566 -12.53 -21.53 8.48
N VAL A 567 -13.42 -21.73 9.44
CA VAL A 567 -14.79 -21.17 9.43
C VAL A 567 -15.05 -20.49 10.76
N PHE A 568 -15.49 -19.23 10.71
CA PHE A 568 -15.78 -18.41 11.88
C PHE A 568 -17.11 -17.68 11.71
N ILE A 569 -18.00 -17.86 12.69
CA ILE A 569 -19.31 -17.20 12.74
C ILE A 569 -19.50 -16.57 14.11
N THR A 570 -19.96 -15.32 14.11
CA THR A 570 -20.36 -14.61 15.34
C THR A 570 -21.77 -14.06 15.19
N CYS A 571 -22.57 -14.14 16.24
CA CYS A 571 -23.94 -13.62 16.27
C CYS A 571 -24.37 -13.26 17.68
N SER A 572 -25.02 -12.12 17.85
CA SER A 572 -25.56 -11.72 19.15
C SER A 572 -26.60 -12.73 19.68
N GLY A 573 -26.39 -13.22 20.91
CA GLY A 573 -27.22 -14.27 21.50
C GLY A 573 -26.62 -14.86 22.78
N TYR A 574 -27.41 -15.70 23.46
CA TYR A 574 -27.13 -16.19 24.82
C TYR A 574 -27.16 -17.72 24.96
N GLU A 575 -27.35 -18.44 23.85
CA GLU A 575 -27.42 -19.90 23.83
C GLU A 575 -26.44 -20.51 22.83
N ILE A 576 -25.83 -21.62 23.23
CA ILE A 576 -25.08 -22.48 22.32
C ILE A 576 -26.05 -23.10 21.32
N PRO A 577 -25.73 -23.16 20.01
CA PRO A 577 -26.63 -23.74 19.03
C PRO A 577 -27.00 -25.20 19.34
N ASN A 578 -28.27 -25.57 19.16
CA ASN A 578 -28.79 -26.90 19.51
C ASN A 578 -28.12 -28.09 18.78
N TRP A 579 -27.38 -27.84 17.71
CA TRP A 579 -26.64 -28.88 16.99
C TRP A 579 -25.30 -29.24 17.64
N PHE A 580 -24.84 -28.47 18.64
CA PHE A 580 -23.72 -28.87 19.49
C PHE A 580 -24.16 -30.00 20.43
N SER A 581 -23.60 -31.19 20.19
CA SER A 581 -23.94 -32.42 20.91
C SER A 581 -23.55 -32.40 22.40
N HIS A 582 -22.57 -31.58 22.77
CA HIS A 582 -22.12 -31.41 24.15
C HIS A 582 -22.06 -29.92 24.47
N GLN A 583 -22.68 -29.52 25.58
CA GLN A 583 -22.75 -28.14 26.04
C GLN A 583 -22.49 -28.11 27.55
N SER A 584 -21.85 -27.06 28.04
CA SER A 584 -21.60 -26.84 29.47
C SER A 584 -21.75 -25.37 29.82
N GLU A 585 -22.16 -25.11 31.05
CA GLU A 585 -21.98 -23.81 31.67
C GLU A 585 -20.49 -23.60 32.01
N GLY A 586 -20.00 -22.38 31.85
CA GLY A 586 -18.61 -21.96 32.04
C GLY A 586 -17.70 -22.19 30.82
N SER A 587 -16.40 -22.02 31.06
CA SER A 587 -15.34 -22.02 30.04
C SER A 587 -14.74 -23.40 29.77
N SER A 588 -15.26 -24.47 30.36
CA SER A 588 -14.70 -25.81 30.14
C SER A 588 -15.76 -26.89 30.03
N ILE A 589 -15.43 -27.92 29.24
CA ILE A 589 -16.30 -29.07 29.01
C ILE A 589 -15.47 -30.33 28.85
N LYS A 590 -15.97 -31.42 29.41
CA LYS A 590 -15.35 -32.75 29.33
C LYS A 590 -16.35 -33.73 28.74
N ILE A 591 -15.91 -34.50 27.74
CA ILE A 591 -16.75 -35.44 27.01
C ILE A 591 -16.10 -36.82 26.97
N GLU A 592 -16.94 -37.85 26.99
CA GLU A 592 -16.53 -39.21 26.68
C GLU A 592 -16.55 -39.42 25.17
N LEU A 593 -15.45 -39.94 24.63
CA LEU A 593 -15.32 -40.23 23.21
C LEU A 593 -15.76 -41.67 22.94
N ARG A 594 -16.52 -41.86 21.86
CA ARG A 594 -16.98 -43.20 21.45
C ARG A 594 -15.79 -44.10 21.09
N PRO A 595 -15.93 -45.43 21.17
CA PRO A 595 -14.98 -46.34 20.55
C PRO A 595 -14.78 -45.97 19.08
N ASP A 596 -13.52 -45.97 18.64
CA ASP A 596 -13.12 -45.62 17.26
C ASP A 596 -13.54 -44.20 16.80
N TRP A 597 -13.67 -43.24 17.73
CA TRP A 597 -13.98 -41.85 17.39
C TRP A 597 -12.99 -41.26 16.36
N PHE A 598 -11.71 -41.58 16.47
CA PHE A 598 -10.66 -41.12 15.56
C PHE A 598 -10.57 -42.03 14.31
N SER A 599 -11.65 -42.02 13.54
CA SER A 599 -11.80 -42.77 12.28
C SER A 599 -11.45 -41.90 11.06
N THR A 600 -11.37 -42.50 9.87
CA THR A 600 -11.21 -41.76 8.60
C THR A 600 -12.38 -40.81 8.32
N ASP A 601 -13.56 -41.11 8.87
CA ASP A 601 -14.73 -40.25 8.74
C ASP A 601 -14.66 -39.01 9.63
N PHE A 602 -13.72 -38.91 10.57
CA PHE A 602 -13.66 -37.80 11.52
C PHE A 602 -13.12 -36.53 10.85
N LEU A 603 -13.86 -35.44 10.98
CA LEU A 603 -13.61 -34.17 10.30
C LEU A 603 -13.10 -33.05 11.24
N GLY A 604 -12.91 -33.35 12.53
CA GLY A 604 -12.51 -32.38 13.54
C GLY A 604 -13.62 -32.02 14.53
N PHE A 605 -13.35 -31.00 15.35
CA PHE A 605 -14.29 -30.49 16.35
C PHE A 605 -14.80 -29.12 15.93
N ALA A 606 -16.12 -28.93 15.90
CA ALA A 606 -16.70 -27.59 15.95
C ALA A 606 -16.73 -27.11 17.41
N LEU A 607 -16.41 -25.85 17.62
CA LEU A 607 -16.39 -25.17 18.91
C LEU A 607 -17.45 -24.08 18.94
N SER A 608 -18.06 -23.85 20.10
CA SER A 608 -18.89 -22.66 20.33
C SER A 608 -18.73 -22.10 21.72
N LEU A 609 -18.83 -20.77 21.83
CA LEU A 609 -18.79 -20.03 23.08
C LEU A 609 -19.95 -19.04 23.15
N VAL A 610 -20.51 -18.86 24.34
CA VAL A 610 -21.27 -17.67 24.69
C VAL A 610 -20.40 -16.80 25.58
N ILE A 611 -20.10 -15.59 25.14
CA ILE A 611 -19.35 -14.61 25.92
C ILE A 611 -20.28 -13.51 26.39
N ALA A 612 -20.13 -13.10 27.65
CA ALA A 612 -20.77 -11.94 28.22
C ALA A 612 -19.75 -10.80 28.41
N LEU A 613 -20.18 -9.58 28.11
CA LEU A 613 -19.41 -8.34 28.28
C LEU A 613 -19.68 -7.70 29.64
N ASN A 614 -18.62 -7.30 30.35
CA ASN A 614 -18.72 -6.73 31.69
C ASN A 614 -18.64 -5.20 31.74
N THR A 615 -18.25 -4.49 30.67
CA THR A 615 -18.07 -3.01 30.68
C THR A 615 -18.53 -2.32 29.38
N GLU A 616 -19.02 -1.07 29.49
CA GLU A 616 -19.45 -0.20 28.37
C GLU A 616 -18.27 0.34 27.51
N ASP A 617 -17.02 0.13 27.94
CA ASP A 617 -15.80 0.75 27.37
C ASP A 617 -14.79 -0.26 26.77
N ALA A 618 -15.17 -1.53 26.59
CA ALA A 618 -14.24 -2.57 26.14
C ALA A 618 -13.72 -2.31 24.71
N LYS A 619 -12.47 -1.86 24.59
CA LYS A 619 -11.74 -1.75 23.31
C LYS A 619 -11.26 -3.13 22.91
N CYS A 620 -11.85 -3.70 21.85
CA CYS A 620 -11.61 -5.08 21.46
C CYS A 620 -10.42 -5.21 20.52
N GLU A 621 -9.26 -5.65 21.02
CA GLU A 621 -8.43 -6.61 20.29
C GLU A 621 -8.65 -7.98 20.97
N MET A 622 -9.49 -8.80 20.38
CA MET A 622 -9.90 -10.11 20.92
C MET A 622 -9.07 -11.21 20.30
N GLU A 623 -8.45 -12.04 21.14
CA GLU A 623 -8.03 -13.38 20.75
C GLU A 623 -8.51 -14.38 21.81
N PHE A 624 -9.15 -15.47 21.38
CA PHE A 624 -9.55 -16.57 22.26
C PHE A 624 -8.65 -17.76 22.01
N GLY A 625 -8.56 -18.66 22.97
CA GLY A 625 -7.86 -19.93 22.83
C GLY A 625 -8.72 -21.09 23.27
N CYS A 626 -8.42 -22.28 22.75
CA CYS A 626 -8.97 -23.53 23.25
C CYS A 626 -7.83 -24.52 23.48
N ARG A 627 -7.76 -25.03 24.71
CA ARG A 627 -6.84 -26.10 25.13
C ARG A 627 -7.59 -27.42 25.08
N TYR A 628 -7.12 -28.31 24.23
CA TYR A 628 -7.62 -29.67 24.07
C TYR A 628 -6.75 -30.62 24.88
N ASN A 629 -7.34 -31.41 25.76
CA ASN A 629 -6.62 -32.44 26.51
C ASN A 629 -7.28 -33.80 26.27
N PHE A 630 -6.55 -34.68 25.58
CA PHE A 630 -6.99 -36.02 25.21
C PHE A 630 -6.39 -37.03 26.17
N LYS A 631 -7.22 -37.90 26.76
CA LYS A 631 -6.80 -38.89 27.75
C LYS A 631 -7.22 -40.31 27.35
N THR A 632 -6.32 -41.25 27.49
CA THR A 632 -6.55 -42.68 27.26
C THR A 632 -7.01 -43.36 28.56
N SER A 633 -7.54 -44.58 28.43
CA SER A 633 -7.96 -45.40 29.57
C SER A 633 -6.81 -45.80 30.50
N ASN A 634 -5.56 -45.82 30.01
CA ASN A 634 -4.37 -46.13 30.81
C ASN A 634 -3.78 -44.90 31.53
N GLY A 635 -4.37 -43.71 31.34
CA GLY A 635 -3.96 -42.48 32.01
C GLY A 635 -2.99 -41.60 31.22
N GLU A 636 -2.53 -42.01 30.04
CA GLU A 636 -1.75 -41.14 29.15
C GLU A 636 -2.58 -39.97 28.64
N SER A 637 -2.01 -38.76 28.65
CA SER A 637 -2.65 -37.55 28.13
C SER A 637 -1.81 -36.87 27.05
N ASN A 638 -2.47 -36.13 26.16
CA ASN A 638 -1.86 -35.24 25.18
C ASN A 638 -2.62 -33.93 25.13
N GLU A 639 -1.91 -32.81 25.25
CA GLU A 639 -2.46 -31.47 25.18
C GLU A 639 -2.17 -30.84 23.82
N ILE A 640 -3.15 -30.14 23.26
CA ILE A 640 -3.01 -29.30 22.07
C ILE A 640 -3.60 -27.94 22.40
N ASN A 641 -2.80 -26.88 22.30
CA ASN A 641 -3.26 -25.50 22.45
C ASN A 641 -3.57 -24.92 21.08
N HIS A 642 -4.71 -24.25 20.95
CA HIS A 642 -5.16 -23.66 19.71
C HIS A 642 -5.56 -22.19 19.94
N SER A 643 -4.89 -21.27 19.24
CA SER A 643 -5.34 -19.89 19.16
C SER A 643 -6.51 -19.78 18.19
N LEU A 644 -7.63 -19.27 18.69
CA LEU A 644 -8.81 -18.87 17.94
C LEU A 644 -8.65 -17.38 17.60
N TYR A 645 -7.97 -17.11 16.49
CA TYR A 645 -7.91 -15.76 15.95
C TYR A 645 -9.33 -15.25 15.69
N ASN A 646 -9.69 -14.09 16.26
CA ASN A 646 -10.92 -13.40 15.92
C ASN A 646 -10.60 -12.35 14.83
N PRO A 647 -10.83 -12.65 13.55
CA PRO A 647 -10.49 -11.74 12.44
C PRO A 647 -11.27 -10.43 12.44
N CYS A 648 -12.19 -10.23 13.38
CA CYS A 648 -13.08 -9.08 13.46
C CYS A 648 -12.83 -8.19 14.68
N SER A 649 -11.65 -8.27 15.29
CA SER A 649 -11.23 -7.52 16.48
C SER A 649 -10.94 -6.03 16.23
N HIS A 650 -11.70 -5.34 15.37
CA HIS A 650 -11.41 -3.94 15.02
C HIS A 650 -12.63 -3.01 15.21
N GLY A 651 -12.67 -2.35 16.36
CA GLY A 651 -13.13 -0.96 16.46
C GLY A 651 -14.62 -0.68 16.58
N SER A 652 -15.48 -1.62 17.00
CA SER A 652 -16.86 -1.29 17.38
C SER A 652 -17.10 -1.50 18.87
N THR A 653 -17.79 -0.55 19.51
CA THR A 653 -18.34 -0.71 20.86
C THR A 653 -19.41 -1.80 20.79
N LEU A 654 -19.27 -2.87 21.55
CA LEU A 654 -20.31 -3.88 21.67
C LEU A 654 -21.49 -3.28 22.43
N GLU A 655 -22.61 -3.05 21.74
CA GLU A 655 -23.87 -2.60 22.36
C GLU A 655 -24.68 -3.77 22.95
N ASP A 656 -24.39 -5.03 22.56
CA ASP A 656 -25.05 -6.21 23.10
C ASP A 656 -24.22 -6.86 24.21
N SER A 657 -24.90 -7.38 25.22
CA SER A 657 -24.29 -7.98 26.40
C SER A 657 -23.75 -9.39 26.17
N HIS A 658 -24.25 -10.11 25.16
CA HIS A 658 -23.87 -11.50 24.88
C HIS A 658 -23.65 -11.78 23.40
N GLU A 659 -22.56 -12.48 23.10
CA GLU A 659 -22.21 -12.91 21.74
C GLU A 659 -22.01 -14.43 21.70
N VAL A 660 -22.55 -15.07 20.66
CA VAL A 660 -22.34 -16.48 20.36
C VAL A 660 -21.31 -16.59 19.25
N LEU A 661 -20.21 -17.28 19.54
CA LEU A 661 -19.14 -17.55 18.60
C LEU A 661 -19.16 -19.02 18.23
N VAL A 662 -18.91 -19.31 16.97
CA VAL A 662 -18.86 -20.66 16.41
C VAL A 662 -17.64 -20.76 15.49
N TRP A 663 -16.81 -21.77 15.73
CA TRP A 663 -15.58 -21.99 14.99
C TRP A 663 -15.44 -23.43 14.51
N TRP A 664 -14.76 -23.57 13.38
CA TRP A 664 -14.12 -24.83 12.99
C TRP A 664 -12.77 -24.55 12.35
N TYR A 665 -11.83 -25.41 12.67
CA TYR A 665 -10.47 -25.39 12.17
C TYR A 665 -9.90 -26.81 12.23
N ASP A 666 -9.03 -27.18 11.29
CA ASP A 666 -8.39 -28.49 11.28
C ASP A 666 -7.18 -28.54 12.24
N ILE A 667 -7.46 -28.84 13.52
CA ILE A 667 -6.44 -28.90 14.58
C ILE A 667 -5.38 -30.00 14.37
N PHE A 668 -5.65 -30.99 13.51
CA PHE A 668 -4.71 -32.09 13.24
C PHE A 668 -3.78 -31.79 12.06
N GLU A 669 -4.00 -30.69 11.35
CA GLU A 669 -3.11 -30.17 10.29
C GLU A 669 -1.90 -29.39 10.85
N VAL A 670 -2.06 -28.75 12.02
CA VAL A 670 -0.99 -28.05 12.79
C VAL A 670 0.15 -28.98 13.20
N ALA A 671 -0.10 -30.27 13.14
CA ALA A 671 0.84 -31.28 13.55
C ALA A 671 1.85 -31.57 12.42
N GLU A 672 2.61 -30.56 11.96
CA GLU A 672 3.93 -30.73 11.32
C GLU A 672 4.94 -31.29 12.33
N GLY A 673 4.54 -32.36 13.02
CA GLY A 673 5.02 -32.74 14.33
C GLY A 673 3.85 -33.09 15.25
N ALA A 674 2.98 -34.02 14.86
CA ALA A 674 2.21 -34.74 15.86
C ALA A 674 3.24 -35.38 16.79
N GLN A 675 3.47 -34.78 17.97
CA GLN A 675 4.39 -35.33 18.95
C GLN A 675 3.97 -36.76 19.37
N ARG A 676 2.74 -37.20 19.01
CA ARG A 676 2.27 -38.58 19.11
C ARG A 676 1.68 -39.14 17.81
N PRO A 677 1.91 -40.45 17.52
CA PRO A 677 1.32 -41.13 16.36
C PRO A 677 -0.21 -41.14 16.37
N THR A 678 -0.84 -41.25 15.20
CA THR A 678 -2.29 -41.51 15.03
C THR A 678 -2.82 -42.68 15.87
N ALA A 679 -1.96 -43.66 16.19
CA ALA A 679 -2.27 -44.76 17.09
C ALA A 679 -2.63 -44.31 18.52
N PHE A 680 -2.08 -43.20 19.02
CA PHE A 680 -2.43 -42.65 20.33
C PHE A 680 -3.91 -42.22 20.38
N TYR A 681 -4.35 -41.45 19.39
CA TYR A 681 -5.73 -40.92 19.35
C TYR A 681 -6.78 -42.03 19.24
N LYS A 682 -6.43 -43.19 18.67
CA LYS A 682 -7.29 -44.39 18.66
C LYS A 682 -7.51 -45.01 20.05
N LEU A 683 -6.61 -44.75 21.01
CA LEU A 683 -6.70 -45.24 22.40
C LEU A 683 -7.32 -44.22 23.35
N VAL A 684 -7.59 -43.00 22.88
CA VAL A 684 -8.19 -41.92 23.66
C VAL A 684 -9.67 -42.24 23.91
N THR A 685 -10.08 -42.14 25.17
CA THR A 685 -11.45 -42.40 25.62
C THR A 685 -12.14 -41.13 26.15
N GLU A 686 -11.37 -40.09 26.45
CA GLU A 686 -11.86 -38.86 27.06
C GLU A 686 -11.17 -37.65 26.43
N ALA A 687 -11.93 -36.58 26.21
CA ALA A 687 -11.39 -35.28 25.83
C ALA A 687 -11.98 -34.18 26.72
N SER A 688 -11.14 -33.27 27.19
CA SER A 688 -11.57 -32.02 27.83
C SER A 688 -11.10 -30.82 27.04
N PHE A 689 -11.93 -29.78 27.02
CA PHE A 689 -11.74 -28.56 26.27
C PHE A 689 -11.85 -27.40 27.26
N GLU A 690 -10.82 -26.57 27.32
CA GLU A 690 -10.77 -25.40 28.19
C GLU A 690 -10.57 -24.15 27.32
N PHE A 691 -11.52 -23.24 27.38
CA PHE A 691 -11.51 -21.99 26.64
C PHE A 691 -10.93 -20.88 27.52
N TYR A 692 -10.01 -20.12 26.94
CA TYR A 692 -9.29 -19.05 27.63
C TYR A 692 -9.14 -17.83 26.72
N TYR A 693 -8.75 -16.69 27.29
CA TYR A 693 -8.47 -15.46 26.56
C TYR A 693 -6.96 -15.33 26.31
N ILE A 694 -6.59 -14.76 25.17
CA ILE A 694 -5.20 -14.46 24.79
C ILE A 694 -5.05 -12.94 24.79
N GLN A 695 -4.09 -12.42 25.57
CA GLN A 695 -3.77 -11.00 25.61
C GLN A 695 -2.58 -10.72 24.67
N GLU A 696 -2.74 -9.80 23.71
CA GLU A 696 -1.61 -9.32 22.90
C GLU A 696 -0.64 -8.51 23.78
N PHE A 697 0.64 -8.87 23.77
CA PHE A 697 1.70 -8.11 24.42
C PHE A 697 2.12 -6.95 23.53
N ASN A 698 2.15 -5.73 24.08
CA ASN A 698 3.02 -4.69 23.54
C ASN A 698 4.47 -5.14 23.74
N SER A 699 5.24 -5.17 22.66
CA SER A 699 6.65 -5.53 22.65
C SER A 699 7.48 -4.56 23.51
N GLU A 700 7.84 -4.97 24.72
CA GLU A 700 9.11 -4.71 25.42
C GLU A 700 9.01 -5.40 26.79
N GLU A 701 9.84 -6.43 26.99
CA GLU A 701 10.02 -7.25 28.21
C GLU A 701 9.23 -8.59 28.25
N ASP A 702 9.99 -9.67 28.06
CA ASP A 702 9.61 -11.07 28.18
C ASP A 702 9.20 -11.42 29.62
N GLU A 703 7.89 -11.57 29.89
CA GLU A 703 7.34 -12.49 30.90
C GLU A 703 5.83 -12.68 30.68
N VAL A 704 5.39 -13.94 30.49
CA VAL A 704 3.98 -14.29 30.30
C VAL A 704 3.24 -14.13 31.63
N PHE A 705 2.48 -13.04 31.79
CA PHE A 705 1.54 -12.89 32.88
C PHE A 705 0.15 -13.40 32.47
N GLU A 706 -0.29 -14.52 33.07
CA GLU A 706 -1.70 -14.93 33.10
C GLU A 706 -2.45 -14.01 34.09
N GLU A 707 -2.77 -12.77 33.70
CA GLU A 707 -3.65 -11.91 34.49
C GLU A 707 -4.98 -11.67 33.73
N PHE A 708 -6.08 -12.04 34.37
CA PHE A 708 -7.43 -12.06 33.79
C PHE A 708 -7.85 -10.68 33.30
N CYS A 709 -8.08 -10.52 31.99
CA CYS A 709 -8.87 -9.40 31.48
C CYS A 709 -10.30 -9.53 32.05
N SER A 710 -10.68 -8.62 32.96
CA SER A 710 -11.97 -8.66 33.68
C SER A 710 -13.17 -8.29 32.81
N ASP A 711 -12.96 -7.92 31.55
CA ASP A 711 -13.99 -7.34 30.68
C ASP A 711 -14.89 -8.39 30.01
N TYR A 712 -14.47 -9.67 30.01
CA TYR A 712 -15.19 -10.77 29.35
C TYR A 712 -15.32 -11.98 30.25
N LYS A 713 -16.47 -12.65 30.13
CA LYS A 713 -16.73 -13.93 30.80
C LYS A 713 -17.29 -14.92 29.79
N VAL A 714 -16.62 -16.07 29.65
CA VAL A 714 -17.20 -17.22 28.95
C VAL A 714 -18.28 -17.82 29.86
N GLU A 715 -19.54 -17.69 29.45
CA GLU A 715 -20.68 -18.16 30.22
C GLU A 715 -21.08 -19.58 29.88
N LYS A 716 -20.96 -19.95 28.61
CA LYS A 716 -21.27 -21.29 28.11
C LYS A 716 -20.26 -21.68 27.05
N CYS A 717 -20.00 -22.98 26.94
CA CYS A 717 -19.21 -23.54 25.86
C CYS A 717 -19.87 -24.80 25.28
N GLY A 718 -19.57 -25.07 24.01
CA GLY A 718 -20.12 -26.19 23.26
C GLY A 718 -19.06 -26.87 22.39
N ILE A 719 -19.14 -28.19 22.31
CA ILE A 719 -18.28 -29.03 21.46
C ILE A 719 -19.14 -29.97 20.63
N CYS A 720 -18.83 -30.03 19.33
CA CYS A 720 -19.44 -31.01 18.43
C CYS A 720 -18.37 -31.74 17.63
N PRO A 721 -18.12 -33.05 17.90
CA PRO A 721 -17.31 -33.88 17.02
C PRO A 721 -18.02 -34.06 15.68
N LEU A 722 -17.34 -33.80 14.57
CA LEU A 722 -17.90 -33.85 13.22
C LEU A 722 -17.47 -35.12 12.48
N TYR A 723 -18.40 -35.75 11.76
CA TYR A 723 -18.12 -36.93 10.94
C TYR A 723 -18.71 -36.81 9.54
N ALA A 724 -17.98 -37.29 8.53
CA ALA A 724 -18.37 -37.27 7.12
C ALA A 724 -19.72 -37.99 6.87
N ARG A 725 -19.99 -39.08 7.60
CA ARG A 725 -21.25 -39.82 7.52
C ARG A 725 -22.49 -39.00 7.92
N ASP A 726 -22.32 -37.93 8.69
CA ASP A 726 -23.42 -37.09 9.15
C ASP A 726 -23.83 -36.03 8.12
N VAL A 727 -23.02 -35.81 7.07
CA VAL A 727 -23.25 -34.81 6.02
C VAL A 727 -24.60 -35.00 5.34
N GLU A 728 -24.92 -36.23 4.90
CA GLU A 728 -26.17 -36.50 4.18
C GLU A 728 -27.41 -36.34 5.07
N ILE A 729 -27.29 -36.65 6.36
CA ILE A 729 -28.37 -36.44 7.34
C ILE A 729 -28.63 -34.94 7.52
N ILE A 730 -27.56 -34.13 7.61
CA ILE A 730 -27.64 -32.67 7.76
C ILE A 730 -28.26 -32.04 6.51
N LYS A 731 -27.80 -32.43 5.31
CA LYS A 731 -28.37 -31.97 4.03
C LYS A 731 -29.87 -32.27 3.95
N GLN A 732 -30.28 -33.51 4.23
CA GLN A 732 -31.69 -33.92 4.18
C GLN A 732 -32.55 -33.16 5.19
N ARG A 733 -32.07 -33.00 6.42
CA ARG A 733 -32.79 -32.26 7.48
C ARG A 733 -33.10 -30.83 7.04
N ILE A 734 -32.11 -30.14 6.48
CA ILE A 734 -32.24 -28.74 6.07
C ILE A 734 -33.14 -28.59 4.84
N CYS A 735 -32.99 -29.47 3.85
CA CYS A 735 -33.88 -29.48 2.68
C CYS A 735 -35.33 -29.84 3.02
N SER A 736 -35.56 -30.66 4.05
CA SER A 736 -36.92 -31.05 4.49
C SER A 736 -37.62 -29.99 5.32
N SER A 737 -36.88 -29.12 6.02
CA SER A 737 -37.43 -28.05 6.86
C SER A 737 -37.91 -26.80 6.08
N SER A 738 -37.64 -26.73 4.77
CA SER A 738 -38.01 -25.63 3.88
C SER A 738 -39.29 -25.87 3.06
N GLY A 739 -39.99 -27.00 3.27
CA GLY A 739 -41.18 -27.42 2.52
C GLY A 739 -42.51 -26.97 3.11
#